data_AF-A0A2A8V987-F1
#
_entry.id   AF-A0A2A8V987-F1
#
_cell.length_a   1.000
_cell.length_b   1.000
_cell.length_c   1.000
_cell.angle_alpha   90.00
_cell.angle_beta   90.00
_cell.angle_gamma   90.00
#
_symmetry.space_group_name_H-M   'P 1'
#
loop_
_entity.id
_entity.type
_entity.pdbx_description
1 polymer ?
#
loop_
_entity_poly.entity_id
_entity_poly.type
_entity_poly.pdbx_seq_one_letter_code
_entity_poly.pdbx_strand_id
1 'polypeptide(L)'
;MVHYSTRIRKVLAAAAATAVISATAPTASAFTFKDVSVRYELAVDYLVNENITNGLSESSFGITQQIKRADAAVMIARALDLVGEEAPDAGFKDVPKRAQNAVNILKKQGIINGKTATRFGSEDPLTRGEMAIIMARAYQLKGDAEVPFTDVNSRYMEYVKALIANDITQGKTDTLFGTSQQITRGEFALFVYRSESPYNPVFIKVIQPEDIHARTYMDVSLPTTVNLLMRGNNLEEKMVSWEMVDFSSPGEHVIQGEIIGTDLKTSLKIIIETTPENVNALKADEIIASLPETITLDDEEKIKEARMLVDEVLQRGSEDMIEGLATLENAEDTIELLYAIKDAEELIGSLPETITMADQKEVEAAREKVNTIYGMDAEAVIPTIKKLENAEHTLQLISLTNEAEDAIEMIPSPVTLDAADKIATARSKVNEVLKMDANAIIKGIDILKKAESDVEILKADRKAEELIAALPDTITLEDRSVIQAAREQVNAALQLDQNMTIEGLNKLEAAETRIQELLIDSAQVNLNTSQMKMNTNKTYQLNASVSPSEVSNDLDMSWTSDNPTVATVDDNGLVTSHAEGTAVITVQLENGQSAESALEVTDRPQLMFSHGTSQINDVIKGLNMSFYNYSSNNVIVKKVEVYEGDTQKSQYTETELNNAGINTEIGSYDKFSLGITYNFGGLLASNGVYVIYTVQSGQGTYEFKSIIK
;
A
#
# COMPACT_ATOMS: atom_id res chain seq x y z
N MET A 1 37.56 -34.10 85.38
CA MET A 1 38.49 -33.54 84.38
C MET A 1 38.10 -34.14 83.05
N VAL A 2 37.33 -33.41 82.24
CA VAL A 2 36.82 -33.85 80.95
C VAL A 2 37.96 -33.74 79.94
N HIS A 3 38.27 -34.82 79.21
CA HIS A 3 39.33 -34.80 78.20
C HIS A 3 38.82 -34.11 76.93
N TYR A 4 39.19 -32.83 76.76
CA TYR A 4 38.87 -32.07 75.56
C TYR A 4 39.57 -32.62 74.31
N SER A 5 38.93 -32.43 73.14
CA SER A 5 39.47 -32.74 71.81
C SER A 5 40.80 -32.01 71.56
N THR A 6 41.64 -32.59 70.70
CA THR A 6 42.97 -32.09 70.35
C THR A 6 42.98 -30.66 69.81
N ARG A 7 41.85 -30.21 69.22
CA ARG A 7 41.67 -28.83 68.72
C ARG A 7 41.49 -27.82 69.86
N ILE A 8 40.70 -28.14 70.88
CA ILE A 8 40.48 -27.26 72.04
C ILE A 8 41.76 -27.07 72.86
N ARG A 9 42.63 -28.10 72.93
CA ARG A 9 43.97 -27.96 73.56
C ARG A 9 44.88 -26.98 72.83
N LYS A 10 44.79 -26.90 71.49
CA LYS A 10 45.58 -25.94 70.68
C LYS A 10 45.11 -24.49 70.90
N VAL A 11 43.80 -24.27 71.08
CA VAL A 11 43.23 -22.93 71.31
C VAL A 11 43.51 -22.42 72.72
N LEU A 12 43.44 -23.27 73.75
CA LEU A 12 43.73 -22.88 75.14
C LEU A 12 45.23 -22.63 75.43
N ALA A 13 46.15 -23.11 74.58
CA ALA A 13 47.59 -22.85 74.70
C ALA A 13 48.04 -21.49 74.13
N ALA A 14 47.17 -20.77 73.41
CA ALA A 14 47.53 -19.52 72.72
C ALA A 14 47.00 -18.23 73.38
N ALA A 15 46.29 -18.31 74.52
CA ALA A 15 45.64 -17.15 75.14
C ALA A 15 46.43 -16.62 76.36
N ALA A 16 47.55 -15.94 76.08
CA ALA A 16 48.20 -15.02 77.03
C ALA A 16 48.93 -13.90 76.27
N ALA A 17 48.18 -13.04 75.58
CA ALA A 17 48.63 -11.70 75.17
C ALA A 17 47.42 -10.80 74.88
N THR A 18 47.29 -9.73 75.66
CA THR A 18 46.32 -8.65 75.51
C THR A 18 46.71 -7.72 74.36
N ALA A 19 45.83 -7.49 73.38
CA ALA A 19 45.72 -6.21 72.66
C ALA A 19 44.46 -6.13 71.76
N VAL A 20 43.60 -5.16 72.09
CA VAL A 20 42.81 -4.26 71.23
C VAL A 20 42.25 -4.83 69.91
N ILE A 21 40.95 -5.16 69.93
CA ILE A 21 40.16 -5.52 68.75
C ILE A 21 39.73 -4.22 68.05
N SER A 22 40.28 -3.95 66.87
CA SER A 22 39.61 -3.10 65.88
C SER A 22 38.48 -3.93 65.27
N ALA A 23 37.23 -3.57 65.60
CA ALA A 23 36.04 -4.19 65.03
C ALA A 23 35.86 -3.70 63.57
N THR A 24 36.50 -4.38 62.62
CA THR A 24 35.88 -4.51 61.29
C THR A 24 34.70 -5.46 61.49
N ALA A 25 33.49 -4.95 61.30
CA ALA A 25 32.29 -5.79 61.29
C ALA A 25 32.53 -6.99 60.36
N PRO A 26 32.30 -8.24 60.80
CA PRO A 26 32.35 -9.36 59.89
C PRO A 26 31.29 -9.10 58.82
N THR A 27 31.70 -9.11 57.55
CA THR A 27 30.78 -9.22 56.43
C THR A 27 29.88 -10.43 56.71
N ALA A 28 28.58 -10.18 56.85
CA ALA A 28 27.58 -11.23 57.00
C ALA A 28 27.78 -12.23 55.87
N SER A 29 28.26 -13.43 56.20
CA SER A 29 28.37 -14.52 55.24
C SER A 29 26.94 -14.89 54.85
N ALA A 30 26.60 -14.73 53.58
CA ALA A 30 25.34 -15.21 53.04
C ALA A 30 25.16 -16.69 53.41
N PHE A 31 23.97 -17.05 53.89
CA PHE A 31 23.57 -18.44 54.11
C PHE A 31 23.91 -19.27 52.86
N THR A 32 24.95 -20.12 52.93
CA THR A 32 25.38 -20.89 51.75
C THR A 32 24.41 -22.03 51.45
N PHE A 33 23.79 -22.62 52.48
CA PHE A 33 22.84 -23.71 52.32
C PHE A 33 21.40 -23.21 52.41
N LYS A 34 20.60 -23.44 51.35
CA LYS A 34 19.20 -23.01 51.27
C LYS A 34 18.26 -23.87 52.11
N ASP A 35 18.68 -25.08 52.46
CA ASP A 35 17.86 -26.06 53.18
C ASP A 35 18.13 -26.09 54.68
N VAL A 36 18.97 -25.20 55.21
CA VAL A 36 19.28 -25.13 56.64
C VAL A 36 18.28 -24.18 57.30
N SER A 37 17.34 -24.75 58.05
CA SER A 37 16.50 -23.94 58.93
C SER A 37 17.33 -23.36 60.06
N VAL A 38 16.88 -22.21 60.57
CA VAL A 38 17.55 -21.45 61.63
C VAL A 38 17.92 -22.35 62.84
N ARG A 39 17.13 -23.39 63.14
CA ARG A 39 17.40 -24.37 64.20
C ARG A 39 18.77 -25.06 64.08
N TYR A 40 19.20 -25.39 62.87
CA TYR A 40 20.43 -26.14 62.62
C TYR A 40 21.59 -25.23 62.22
N GLU A 41 21.34 -23.95 61.94
CA GLU A 41 22.28 -22.96 61.42
C GLU A 41 23.60 -22.96 62.21
N LEU A 42 23.56 -22.70 63.52
CA LEU A 42 24.77 -22.63 64.35
C LEU A 42 25.62 -23.91 64.30
N ALA A 43 24.99 -25.07 64.31
CA ALA A 43 25.71 -26.35 64.25
C ALA A 43 26.27 -26.61 62.84
N VAL A 44 25.49 -26.31 61.79
CA VAL A 44 25.94 -26.44 60.41
C VAL A 44 27.12 -25.52 60.13
N ASP A 45 27.01 -24.25 60.52
CA ASP A 45 28.06 -23.24 60.35
C ASP A 45 29.32 -23.65 61.08
N TYR A 46 29.22 -24.12 62.33
CA TYR A 46 30.38 -24.62 63.06
C TYR A 46 31.06 -25.78 62.31
N LEU A 47 30.28 -26.78 61.89
CA LEU A 47 30.84 -27.95 61.19
C LEU A 47 31.49 -27.58 59.85
N VAL A 48 30.99 -26.55 59.17
CA VAL A 48 31.53 -26.08 57.89
C VAL A 48 32.79 -25.25 58.11
N ASN A 49 32.75 -24.29 59.04
CA ASN A 49 33.87 -23.43 59.39
C ASN A 49 35.07 -24.22 59.93
N GLU A 50 34.81 -25.28 60.70
CA GLU A 50 35.85 -26.18 61.20
C GLU A 50 36.33 -27.22 60.17
N ASN A 51 35.83 -27.15 58.93
CA ASN A 51 36.15 -28.08 57.84
C ASN A 51 35.79 -29.55 58.18
N ILE A 52 34.77 -29.76 59.01
CA ILE A 52 34.23 -31.09 59.35
C ILE A 52 33.40 -31.62 58.18
N THR A 53 32.66 -30.77 57.49
CA THR A 53 31.84 -31.14 56.34
C THR A 53 31.62 -29.96 55.39
N ASN A 54 31.36 -30.25 54.11
CA ASN A 54 31.05 -29.24 53.09
C ASN A 54 29.58 -29.29 52.63
N GLY A 55 28.69 -29.91 53.42
CA GLY A 55 27.31 -30.17 52.99
C GLY A 55 27.19 -31.38 52.05
N LEU A 56 26.09 -31.47 51.29
CA LEU A 56 25.86 -32.47 50.22
C LEU A 56 26.10 -31.89 48.82
N SER A 57 25.82 -30.59 48.66
CA SER A 57 26.13 -29.78 47.48
C SER A 57 26.50 -28.37 47.93
N GLU A 58 26.86 -27.48 47.01
CA GLU A 58 27.16 -26.06 47.33
C GLU A 58 25.98 -25.34 48.01
N SER A 59 24.74 -25.80 47.79
CA SER A 59 23.53 -25.13 48.27
C SER A 59 22.62 -25.99 49.15
N SER A 60 22.97 -27.25 49.43
CA SER A 60 22.21 -28.12 50.35
C SER A 60 23.12 -28.83 51.36
N PHE A 61 22.78 -28.71 52.65
CA PHE A 61 23.40 -29.45 53.74
C PHE A 61 22.74 -30.83 53.96
N GLY A 62 21.43 -30.92 53.71
CA GLY A 62 20.60 -32.11 53.86
C GLY A 62 20.05 -32.33 55.26
N ILE A 63 19.62 -31.29 56.00
CA ILE A 63 19.26 -31.37 57.43
C ILE A 63 18.14 -32.38 57.75
N THR A 64 17.23 -32.65 56.81
CA THR A 64 16.12 -33.62 56.95
C THR A 64 16.49 -35.02 56.47
N GLN A 65 17.60 -35.17 55.73
CA GLN A 65 18.04 -36.46 55.21
C GLN A 65 18.65 -37.30 56.33
N GLN A 66 18.39 -38.61 56.31
CA GLN A 66 19.00 -39.52 57.26
C GLN A 66 20.50 -39.66 56.98
N ILE A 67 21.33 -39.59 58.03
CA ILE A 67 22.77 -39.68 57.85
C ILE A 67 23.22 -41.13 57.66
N LYS A 68 23.98 -41.38 56.58
CA LYS A 68 24.62 -42.68 56.34
C LYS A 68 25.75 -42.90 57.32
N ARG A 69 25.94 -44.15 57.75
CA ARG A 69 26.97 -44.53 58.73
C ARG A 69 28.39 -44.18 58.28
N ALA A 70 28.71 -44.28 56.99
CA ALA A 70 30.01 -43.86 56.46
C ALA A 70 30.23 -42.34 56.53
N ASP A 71 29.18 -41.53 56.30
CA ASP A 71 29.27 -40.07 56.37
C ASP A 71 29.48 -39.61 57.82
N ALA A 72 28.74 -40.21 58.75
CA ALA A 72 28.93 -39.98 60.18
C ALA A 72 30.37 -40.31 60.62
N ALA A 73 30.94 -41.42 60.14
CA ALA A 73 32.33 -41.78 60.45
C ALA A 73 33.35 -40.75 59.91
N VAL A 74 33.16 -40.26 58.68
CA VAL A 74 34.03 -39.21 58.11
C VAL A 74 33.92 -37.91 58.91
N MET A 75 32.70 -37.49 59.26
CA MET A 75 32.48 -36.29 60.08
C MET A 75 33.15 -36.41 61.45
N ILE A 76 33.02 -37.55 62.12
CA ILE A 76 33.66 -37.75 63.44
C ILE A 76 35.17 -37.80 63.34
N ALA A 77 35.73 -38.48 62.33
CA ALA A 77 37.18 -38.48 62.14
C ALA A 77 37.72 -37.07 61.87
N ARG A 78 36.96 -36.22 61.18
CA ARG A 78 37.32 -34.80 60.96
C ARG A 78 37.16 -33.95 62.20
N ALA A 79 36.06 -34.08 62.94
CA ALA A 79 35.84 -33.37 64.20
C ALA A 79 36.97 -33.63 65.20
N LEU A 80 37.41 -34.89 65.31
CA LEU A 80 38.53 -35.31 66.14
C LEU A 80 39.92 -34.97 65.56
N ASP A 81 39.99 -34.33 64.38
CA ASP A 81 41.23 -33.95 63.67
C ASP A 81 42.14 -35.14 63.28
N LEU A 82 41.55 -36.31 62.96
CA LEU A 82 42.27 -37.56 62.74
C LEU A 82 42.57 -37.89 61.27
N VAL A 83 42.08 -37.10 60.30
CA VAL A 83 42.10 -37.46 58.86
C VAL A 83 43.50 -37.64 58.27
N GLY A 84 44.55 -37.12 58.92
CA GLY A 84 45.95 -37.31 58.53
C GLY A 84 46.64 -38.54 59.12
N GLU A 85 45.98 -39.31 59.99
CA GLU A 85 46.58 -40.51 60.60
C GLU A 85 46.56 -41.73 59.65
N GLU A 86 47.53 -42.63 59.79
CA GLU A 86 47.52 -43.94 59.14
C GLU A 86 46.97 -45.03 60.07
N ALA A 87 46.09 -45.88 59.53
CA ALA A 87 45.52 -47.03 60.23
C ALA A 87 45.47 -48.27 59.32
N PRO A 88 45.69 -49.48 59.86
CA PRO A 88 45.57 -50.71 59.10
C PRO A 88 44.15 -50.91 58.58
N ASP A 89 44.00 -51.70 57.51
CA ASP A 89 42.70 -52.04 56.95
C ASP A 89 41.79 -52.66 58.03
N ALA A 90 40.64 -52.05 58.28
CA ALA A 90 39.64 -52.55 59.22
C ALA A 90 38.96 -53.85 58.76
N GLY A 91 39.20 -54.29 57.51
CA GLY A 91 38.73 -55.57 56.96
C GLY A 91 37.32 -55.54 56.38
N PHE A 92 36.65 -54.38 56.43
CA PHE A 92 35.31 -54.20 55.89
C PHE A 92 35.33 -54.09 54.36
N LYS A 93 34.41 -54.80 53.69
CA LYS A 93 34.37 -54.89 52.22
C LYS A 93 33.43 -53.90 51.56
N ASP A 94 32.54 -53.30 52.33
CA ASP A 94 31.50 -52.38 51.86
C ASP A 94 31.82 -50.91 52.17
N VAL A 95 33.07 -50.56 52.50
CA VAL A 95 33.47 -49.18 52.79
C VAL A 95 33.95 -48.49 51.50
N PRO A 96 33.33 -47.37 51.08
CA PRO A 96 33.77 -46.65 49.89
C PRO A 96 35.11 -45.95 50.14
N LYS A 97 35.92 -45.78 49.09
CA LYS A 97 37.26 -45.17 49.16
C LYS A 97 37.31 -43.87 49.97
N ARG A 98 36.30 -42.99 49.79
CA ARG A 98 36.18 -41.70 50.49
C ARG A 98 36.11 -41.80 52.02
N ALA A 99 35.62 -42.93 52.55
CA ALA A 99 35.44 -43.15 53.98
C ALA A 99 36.44 -44.17 54.56
N GLN A 100 37.24 -44.82 53.71
CA GLN A 100 38.12 -45.93 54.12
C GLN A 100 39.09 -45.51 55.23
N ASN A 101 39.78 -44.37 55.08
CA ASN A 101 40.73 -43.93 56.09
C ASN A 101 40.03 -43.63 57.42
N ALA A 102 38.96 -42.81 57.39
CA ALA A 102 38.18 -42.46 58.58
C ALA A 102 37.67 -43.71 59.32
N VAL A 103 37.14 -44.70 58.60
CA VAL A 103 36.63 -45.94 59.20
C VAL A 103 37.77 -46.77 59.81
N ASN A 104 38.90 -46.90 59.12
CA ASN A 104 40.06 -47.62 59.63
C ASN A 104 40.60 -47.01 60.93
N ILE A 105 40.75 -45.68 60.98
CA ILE A 105 41.22 -44.97 62.16
C ILE A 105 40.24 -45.12 63.32
N LEU A 106 38.96 -44.82 63.10
CA LEU A 106 37.96 -44.89 64.16
C LEU A 106 37.76 -46.33 64.68
N LYS A 107 37.95 -47.35 63.84
CA LYS A 107 37.96 -48.76 64.26
C LYS A 107 39.18 -49.09 65.12
N LYS A 108 40.37 -48.62 64.73
CA LYS A 108 41.62 -48.76 65.51
C LYS A 108 41.49 -48.10 66.89
N GLN A 109 40.83 -46.94 66.96
CA GLN A 109 40.57 -46.22 68.22
C GLN A 109 39.42 -46.80 69.05
N GLY A 110 38.74 -47.85 68.56
CA GLY A 110 37.62 -48.49 69.27
C GLY A 110 36.32 -47.67 69.31
N ILE A 111 36.25 -46.56 68.57
CA ILE A 111 35.09 -45.66 68.53
C ILE A 111 33.94 -46.33 67.78
N ILE A 112 34.23 -46.95 66.64
CA ILE A 112 33.25 -47.63 65.80
C ILE A 112 33.53 -49.13 65.66
N ASN A 113 32.47 -49.89 65.41
CA ASN A 113 32.52 -51.30 65.00
C ASN A 113 31.64 -51.51 63.76
N GLY A 114 31.97 -52.54 62.97
CA GLY A 114 31.12 -53.02 61.89
C GLY A 114 29.91 -53.79 62.43
N LYS A 115 28.90 -53.94 61.58
CA LYS A 115 27.72 -54.76 61.88
C LYS A 115 28.04 -56.25 61.87
N THR A 116 29.02 -56.66 61.05
CA THR A 116 29.65 -57.98 61.09
C THR A 116 31.18 -57.83 61.01
N ALA A 117 31.92 -58.93 61.04
CA ALA A 117 33.39 -58.91 60.90
C ALA A 117 33.86 -58.31 59.55
N THR A 118 33.07 -58.42 58.49
CA THR A 118 33.43 -57.97 57.13
C THR A 118 32.50 -56.90 56.55
N ARG A 119 31.42 -56.53 57.25
CA ARG A 119 30.45 -55.52 56.82
C ARG A 119 30.37 -54.36 57.83
N PHE A 120 30.69 -53.16 57.37
CA PHE A 120 30.53 -51.92 58.14
C PHE A 120 29.08 -51.42 58.14
N GLY A 121 28.37 -51.55 57.00
CA GLY A 121 27.06 -50.97 56.76
C GLY A 121 27.15 -49.52 56.32
N SER A 122 28.06 -49.21 55.40
CA SER A 122 28.41 -47.83 54.98
C SER A 122 27.23 -46.98 54.52
N GLU A 123 26.33 -47.58 53.75
CA GLU A 123 25.14 -46.93 53.19
C GLU A 123 23.92 -47.00 54.11
N ASP A 124 24.00 -47.76 55.22
CA ASP A 124 22.88 -47.90 56.14
C ASP A 124 22.71 -46.57 56.93
N PRO A 125 21.46 -46.08 57.12
CA PRO A 125 21.19 -44.97 58.03
C PRO A 125 21.60 -45.30 59.47
N LEU A 126 22.14 -44.30 60.17
CA LEU A 126 22.53 -44.42 61.58
C LEU A 126 21.32 -44.25 62.50
N THR A 127 21.14 -45.11 63.50
CA THR A 127 20.12 -44.85 64.53
C THR A 127 20.65 -43.91 65.61
N ARG A 128 19.75 -43.18 66.29
CA ARG A 128 20.11 -42.28 67.39
C ARG A 128 20.82 -43.01 68.54
N GLY A 129 20.44 -44.25 68.83
CA GLY A 129 21.16 -45.11 69.79
C GLY A 129 22.56 -45.49 69.35
N GLU A 130 22.78 -45.81 68.06
CA GLU A 130 24.12 -46.07 67.54
C GLU A 130 24.99 -44.81 67.53
N MET A 131 24.43 -43.66 67.16
CA MET A 131 25.08 -42.35 67.27
C MET A 131 25.52 -42.09 68.71
N ALA A 132 24.67 -42.39 69.70
CA ALA A 132 25.01 -42.17 71.10
C ALA A 132 26.26 -42.93 71.55
N ILE A 133 26.38 -44.19 71.14
CA ILE A 133 27.59 -45.00 71.38
C ILE A 133 28.81 -44.34 70.73
N ILE A 134 28.66 -43.90 69.47
CA ILE A 134 29.77 -43.30 68.70
C ILE A 134 30.24 -42.01 69.37
N MET A 135 29.34 -41.09 69.73
CA MET A 135 29.70 -39.81 70.38
C MET A 135 30.35 -40.03 71.73
N ALA A 136 29.74 -40.87 72.57
CA ALA A 136 30.27 -41.15 73.90
C ALA A 136 31.68 -41.77 73.85
N ARG A 137 31.97 -42.63 72.86
CA ARG A 137 33.32 -43.17 72.67
C ARG A 137 34.29 -42.17 72.04
N ALA A 138 33.84 -41.46 71.01
CA ALA A 138 34.64 -40.46 70.29
C ALA A 138 35.20 -39.40 71.24
N TYR A 139 34.34 -38.90 72.13
CA TYR A 139 34.68 -37.84 73.09
C TYR A 139 34.98 -38.37 74.50
N GLN A 140 35.06 -39.70 74.67
CA GLN A 140 35.29 -40.37 75.96
C GLN A 140 34.38 -39.85 77.09
N LEU A 141 33.11 -39.60 76.75
CA LEU A 141 32.13 -39.02 77.64
C LEU A 141 31.85 -39.97 78.80
N LYS A 142 31.78 -39.39 79.99
CA LYS A 142 31.46 -40.10 81.23
C LYS A 142 30.49 -39.26 82.04
N GLY A 143 29.66 -39.92 82.82
CA GLY A 143 28.77 -39.27 83.75
C GLY A 143 27.59 -40.18 84.07
N ASP A 144 27.06 -40.03 85.27
CA ASP A 144 25.84 -40.69 85.70
C ASP A 144 24.72 -39.65 85.75
N ALA A 145 23.63 -39.95 85.06
CA ALA A 145 22.44 -39.11 85.00
C ALA A 145 21.20 -40.01 85.08
N GLU A 146 20.10 -39.44 85.57
CA GLU A 146 18.80 -40.09 85.47
C GLU A 146 18.38 -40.15 83.99
N VAL A 147 17.90 -41.32 83.57
CA VAL A 147 17.42 -41.53 82.20
C VAL A 147 15.91 -41.67 82.26
N PRO A 148 15.13 -40.61 81.95
CA PRO A 148 13.67 -40.65 82.00
C PRO A 148 13.06 -41.38 80.78
N PHE A 149 13.91 -41.90 79.89
CA PHE A 149 13.49 -42.45 78.60
C PHE A 149 13.10 -43.92 78.69
N THR A 150 11.87 -44.21 78.29
CA THR A 150 11.30 -45.57 78.32
C THR A 150 11.85 -46.49 77.25
N ASP A 151 12.43 -45.94 76.18
CA ASP A 151 12.92 -46.67 75.00
C ASP A 151 14.43 -46.91 74.99
N VAL A 152 15.14 -46.70 76.11
CA VAL A 152 16.59 -46.94 76.24
C VAL A 152 16.84 -48.27 76.96
N ASN A 153 17.30 -49.28 76.23
CA ASN A 153 17.66 -50.58 76.82
C ASN A 153 19.12 -50.62 77.33
N SER A 154 19.49 -51.73 77.98
CA SER A 154 20.80 -51.91 78.63
C SER A 154 22.02 -51.72 77.71
N ARG A 155 21.87 -51.94 76.39
CA ARG A 155 22.96 -51.74 75.42
C ARG A 155 23.35 -50.27 75.27
N TYR A 156 22.39 -49.37 75.36
CA TYR A 156 22.58 -47.93 75.13
C TYR A 156 22.63 -47.12 76.42
N MET A 157 22.14 -47.69 77.53
CA MET A 157 21.97 -47.02 78.82
C MET A 157 23.18 -46.20 79.27
N GLU A 158 24.38 -46.80 79.31
CA GLU A 158 25.59 -46.10 79.76
C GLU A 158 25.94 -44.90 78.88
N TYR A 159 25.78 -45.04 77.56
CA TYR A 159 26.12 -43.99 76.60
C TYR A 159 25.11 -42.85 76.62
N VAL A 160 23.81 -43.17 76.75
CA VAL A 160 22.76 -42.16 76.90
C VAL A 160 22.93 -41.40 78.22
N LYS A 161 23.23 -42.10 79.32
CA LYS A 161 23.60 -41.46 80.59
C LYS A 161 24.75 -40.47 80.43
N ALA A 162 25.82 -40.88 79.75
CA ALA A 162 26.97 -40.01 79.50
C ALA A 162 26.57 -38.78 78.67
N LEU A 163 25.71 -38.91 77.66
CA LEU A 163 25.26 -37.77 76.87
C LEU A 163 24.38 -36.81 77.68
N ILE A 164 23.46 -37.29 78.51
CA ILE A 164 22.64 -36.44 79.39
C ILE A 164 23.56 -35.74 80.41
N ALA A 165 24.48 -36.48 81.04
CA ALA A 165 25.38 -35.95 82.06
C ALA A 165 26.36 -34.90 81.52
N ASN A 166 26.61 -34.88 80.21
CA ASN A 166 27.41 -33.87 79.53
C ASN A 166 26.54 -32.88 78.73
N ASP A 167 25.23 -32.83 78.99
CA ASP A 167 24.29 -31.86 78.44
C ASP A 167 24.22 -31.86 76.90
N ILE A 168 24.46 -33.00 76.26
CA ILE A 168 24.42 -33.14 74.79
C ILE A 168 22.99 -33.41 74.29
N THR A 169 22.13 -34.00 75.13
CA THR A 169 20.75 -34.37 74.76
C THR A 169 19.81 -34.32 75.96
N GLN A 170 18.56 -33.88 75.72
CA GLN A 170 17.45 -33.99 76.68
C GLN A 170 16.37 -35.00 76.22
N GLY A 171 16.63 -35.74 75.14
CA GLY A 171 15.65 -36.65 74.54
C GLY A 171 14.89 -35.99 73.40
N LYS A 172 14.04 -36.76 72.72
CA LYS A 172 13.14 -36.24 71.67
C LYS A 172 11.84 -35.70 72.28
N THR A 173 11.43 -36.31 73.39
CA THR A 173 10.39 -35.85 74.31
C THR A 173 10.85 -36.12 75.73
N ASP A 174 10.11 -35.64 76.73
CA ASP A 174 10.39 -35.86 78.15
C ASP A 174 10.54 -37.35 78.53
N THR A 175 9.97 -38.27 77.75
CA THR A 175 9.92 -39.72 78.05
C THR A 175 10.47 -40.62 76.95
N LEU A 176 10.94 -40.07 75.82
CA LEU A 176 11.48 -40.83 74.68
C LEU A 176 12.83 -40.27 74.23
N PHE A 177 13.83 -41.15 74.14
CA PHE A 177 15.12 -40.83 73.54
C PHE A 177 15.07 -40.93 72.00
N GLY A 178 14.28 -41.86 71.47
CA GLY A 178 14.25 -42.22 70.05
C GLY A 178 15.33 -43.25 69.68
N THR A 179 15.66 -44.19 70.56
CA THR A 179 16.83 -45.09 70.46
C THR A 179 16.93 -45.82 69.11
N SER A 180 15.81 -46.31 68.59
CA SER A 180 15.74 -47.05 67.32
C SER A 180 15.47 -46.16 66.09
N GLN A 181 15.20 -44.87 66.29
CA GLN A 181 14.89 -43.95 65.20
C GLN A 181 16.15 -43.60 64.43
N GLN A 182 16.03 -43.50 63.10
CA GLN A 182 17.11 -43.04 62.23
C GLN A 182 17.31 -41.54 62.45
N ILE A 183 18.55 -41.14 62.69
CA ILE A 183 18.89 -39.74 62.97
C ILE A 183 19.11 -38.98 61.66
N THR A 184 18.61 -37.74 61.59
CA THR A 184 18.88 -36.88 60.43
C THR A 184 20.31 -36.32 60.48
N ARG A 185 20.80 -35.85 59.34
CA ARG A 185 22.11 -35.20 59.23
C ARG A 185 22.16 -33.88 59.99
N GLY A 186 21.05 -33.15 60.08
CA GLY A 186 20.92 -31.95 60.90
C GLY A 186 20.99 -32.26 62.39
N GLU A 187 20.24 -33.28 62.85
CA GLU A 187 20.31 -33.74 64.24
C GLU A 187 21.72 -34.23 64.57
N PHE A 188 22.36 -35.01 63.69
CA PHE A 188 23.75 -35.45 63.89
C PHE A 188 24.72 -34.26 64.02
N ALA A 189 24.56 -33.21 63.23
CA ALA A 189 25.36 -31.99 63.33
C ALA A 189 25.20 -31.31 64.69
N LEU A 190 23.98 -31.23 65.24
CA LEU A 190 23.74 -30.72 66.60
C LEU A 190 24.49 -31.55 67.65
N PHE A 191 24.50 -32.88 67.53
CA PHE A 191 25.22 -33.76 68.46
C PHE A 191 26.73 -33.55 68.41
N VAL A 192 27.31 -33.42 67.21
CA VAL A 192 28.74 -33.11 67.05
C VAL A 192 29.05 -31.73 67.65
N TYR A 193 28.29 -30.72 67.27
CA TYR A 193 28.47 -29.34 67.76
C TYR A 193 28.41 -29.25 69.29
N ARG A 194 27.40 -29.87 69.91
CA ARG A 194 27.25 -29.90 71.37
C ARG A 194 28.36 -30.68 72.06
N SER A 195 28.93 -31.69 71.39
CA SER A 195 30.06 -32.45 71.94
C SER A 195 31.40 -31.69 71.84
N GLU A 196 31.53 -30.75 70.90
CA GLU A 196 32.73 -29.91 70.71
C GLU A 196 32.65 -28.55 71.44
N SER A 197 31.47 -28.06 71.81
CA SER A 197 31.29 -26.73 72.44
C SER A 197 31.22 -26.78 73.98
N PRO A 198 32.17 -26.19 74.72
CA PRO A 198 32.21 -26.23 76.20
C PRO A 198 31.22 -25.29 76.92
N TYR A 199 30.34 -24.58 76.19
CA TYR A 199 29.28 -23.73 76.73
C TYR A 199 27.95 -24.11 76.07
N ASN A 200 27.33 -25.20 76.53
CA ASN A 200 25.97 -25.54 76.15
C ASN A 200 25.02 -25.18 77.32
N PRO A 201 24.33 -24.01 77.29
CA PRO A 201 23.36 -23.67 78.34
C PRO A 201 22.22 -24.70 78.38
N VAL A 202 21.92 -25.24 79.56
CA VAL A 202 20.83 -26.20 79.76
C VAL A 202 19.54 -25.45 80.05
N PHE A 203 18.59 -25.55 79.11
CA PHE A 203 17.25 -25.00 79.26
C PHE A 203 16.34 -26.00 79.98
N ILE A 204 15.75 -25.59 81.11
CA ILE A 204 14.81 -26.36 81.93
C ILE A 204 13.38 -26.26 81.39
N LYS A 205 12.97 -25.07 80.91
CA LYS A 205 11.57 -24.82 80.55
C LYS A 205 11.43 -23.67 79.56
N VAL A 206 10.51 -23.77 78.61
CA VAL A 206 10.05 -22.66 77.77
C VAL A 206 8.98 -21.84 78.50
N ILE A 207 9.10 -20.51 78.50
CA ILE A 207 8.02 -19.62 78.93
C ILE A 207 7.06 -19.41 77.75
N GLN A 208 5.80 -19.80 77.91
CA GLN A 208 4.80 -19.67 76.85
C GLN A 208 4.54 -18.18 76.55
N PRO A 209 4.51 -17.78 75.26
CA PRO A 209 4.15 -16.41 74.88
C PRO A 209 2.67 -16.11 75.14
N GLU A 210 2.34 -14.82 75.24
CA GLU A 210 0.96 -14.35 75.40
C GLU A 210 0.14 -14.51 74.11
N ASP A 211 -1.18 -14.69 74.24
CA ASP A 211 -2.10 -14.84 73.13
C ASP A 211 -2.19 -13.54 72.28
N ILE A 212 -2.36 -13.68 70.95
CA ILE A 212 -2.50 -12.55 70.00
C ILE A 212 -3.95 -12.42 69.53
N HIS A 213 -4.47 -11.19 69.49
CA HIS A 213 -5.75 -10.85 68.87
C HIS A 213 -5.53 -10.00 67.61
N ALA A 214 -6.10 -10.40 66.48
CA ALA A 214 -6.01 -9.69 65.19
C ALA A 214 -7.34 -9.71 64.43
N ARG A 215 -7.45 -8.93 63.35
CA ARG A 215 -8.63 -8.87 62.48
C ARG A 215 -8.34 -9.47 61.11
N THR A 216 -9.36 -9.99 60.42
CA THR A 216 -9.22 -10.55 59.08
C THR A 216 -8.60 -9.52 58.14
N TYR A 217 -7.57 -9.93 57.38
CA TYR A 217 -6.81 -9.10 56.43
C TYR A 217 -5.83 -8.07 57.03
N MET A 218 -5.51 -8.17 58.34
CA MET A 218 -4.36 -7.48 58.93
C MET A 218 -3.18 -8.45 59.10
N ASP A 219 -1.95 -7.96 58.88
CA ASP A 219 -0.73 -8.72 59.14
C ASP A 219 -0.64 -9.13 60.62
N VAL A 220 -0.58 -10.44 60.88
CA VAL A 220 -0.39 -10.99 62.23
C VAL A 220 1.11 -10.97 62.55
N SER A 221 1.54 -10.04 63.40
CA SER A 221 2.94 -9.95 63.85
C SER A 221 3.25 -11.02 64.90
N LEU A 222 3.97 -12.08 64.51
CA LEU A 222 4.42 -13.14 65.42
C LEU A 222 5.69 -12.72 66.20
N PRO A 223 5.85 -13.11 67.48
CA PRO A 223 7.08 -12.86 68.22
C PRO A 223 8.25 -13.64 67.60
N THR A 224 9.39 -12.98 67.44
CA THR A 224 10.60 -13.59 66.84
C THR A 224 11.46 -14.33 67.87
N THR A 225 11.19 -14.13 69.16
CA THR A 225 11.91 -14.74 70.29
C THR A 225 10.95 -15.26 71.36
N VAL A 226 11.44 -16.23 72.15
CA VAL A 226 10.80 -16.70 73.39
C VAL A 226 11.84 -16.78 74.52
N ASN A 227 11.36 -16.63 75.75
CA ASN A 227 12.20 -16.76 76.93
C ASN A 227 12.32 -18.22 77.37
N LEU A 228 13.55 -18.67 77.60
CA LEU A 228 13.87 -19.98 78.14
C LEU A 228 14.43 -19.86 79.55
N LEU A 229 13.95 -20.67 80.48
CA LEU A 229 14.51 -20.81 81.82
C LEU A 229 15.72 -21.74 81.79
N MET A 230 16.87 -21.26 82.23
CA MET A 230 18.12 -22.01 82.34
C MET A 230 18.29 -22.71 83.69
N ARG A 231 19.11 -23.76 83.70
CA ARG A 231 19.61 -24.40 84.93
C ARG A 231 20.40 -23.40 85.77
N GLY A 232 19.84 -23.05 86.93
CA GLY A 232 20.32 -21.95 87.77
C GLY A 232 19.35 -20.76 87.89
N ASN A 233 18.13 -20.86 87.35
CA ASN A 233 17.05 -19.85 87.41
C ASN A 233 17.29 -18.55 86.62
N ASN A 234 18.18 -18.55 85.63
CA ASN A 234 18.33 -17.41 84.71
C ASN A 234 17.41 -17.56 83.51
N LEU A 235 16.95 -16.44 82.92
CA LEU A 235 16.23 -16.45 81.64
C LEU A 235 17.20 -16.14 80.50
N GLU A 236 17.05 -16.83 79.38
CA GLU A 236 17.75 -16.55 78.13
C GLU A 236 16.74 -16.45 76.99
N GLU A 237 16.85 -15.40 76.20
CA GLU A 237 16.00 -15.17 75.04
C GLU A 237 16.55 -15.96 73.83
N LYS A 238 15.70 -16.76 73.20
CA LYS A 238 16.06 -17.52 71.99
C LYS A 238 15.08 -17.25 70.88
N MET A 239 15.60 -17.21 69.66
CA MET A 239 14.76 -17.09 68.48
C MET A 239 13.85 -18.31 68.33
N VAL A 240 12.63 -18.07 67.87
CA VAL A 240 11.63 -19.10 67.58
C VAL A 240 11.26 -19.05 66.10
N SER A 241 11.11 -20.21 65.48
CA SER A 241 10.58 -20.37 64.13
C SER A 241 9.19 -20.99 64.22
N TRP A 242 8.17 -20.26 63.78
CA TRP A 242 6.77 -20.72 63.79
C TRP A 242 6.43 -21.55 62.55
N GLU A 243 5.47 -22.48 62.70
CA GLU A 243 4.85 -23.17 61.56
C GLU A 243 4.04 -22.18 60.70
N MET A 244 4.09 -22.33 59.37
CA MET A 244 3.29 -21.51 58.46
C MET A 244 1.82 -21.92 58.56
N VAL A 245 0.97 -20.96 58.91
CA VAL A 245 -0.49 -21.13 58.99
C VAL A 245 -1.16 -19.97 58.26
N ASP A 246 -2.24 -20.27 57.55
CA ASP A 246 -3.08 -19.28 56.88
C ASP A 246 -4.08 -18.68 57.87
N PHE A 247 -3.98 -17.37 58.11
CA PHE A 247 -4.87 -16.61 59.00
C PHE A 247 -6.02 -15.92 58.26
N SER A 248 -6.26 -16.27 56.99
CA SER A 248 -7.35 -15.71 56.16
C SER A 248 -8.76 -15.98 56.68
N SER A 249 -8.93 -16.98 57.57
CA SER A 249 -10.21 -17.38 58.12
C SER A 249 -10.39 -16.95 59.58
N PRO A 250 -11.55 -16.39 59.96
CA PRO A 250 -11.84 -15.98 61.33
C PRO A 250 -11.92 -17.20 62.27
N GLY A 251 -11.48 -17.03 63.52
CA GLY A 251 -11.48 -18.09 64.53
C GLY A 251 -10.22 -18.15 65.40
N GLU A 252 -10.15 -19.16 66.27
CA GLU A 252 -8.97 -19.44 67.09
C GLU A 252 -8.00 -20.36 66.33
N HIS A 253 -6.74 -19.94 66.27
CA HIS A 253 -5.63 -20.67 65.65
C HIS A 253 -4.54 -20.93 66.69
N VAL A 254 -4.04 -22.15 66.81
CA VAL A 254 -2.91 -22.49 67.70
C VAL A 254 -1.76 -22.98 66.84
N ILE A 255 -0.64 -22.26 66.85
CA ILE A 255 0.55 -22.57 66.05
C ILE A 255 1.68 -23.11 66.93
N GLN A 256 2.50 -24.01 66.39
CA GLN A 256 3.68 -24.55 67.07
C GLN A 256 4.95 -23.82 66.61
N GLY A 257 5.93 -23.69 67.50
CA GLY A 257 7.21 -23.04 67.23
C GLY A 257 8.41 -23.91 67.64
N GLU A 258 9.41 -24.01 66.78
CA GLU A 258 10.69 -24.65 67.08
C GLU A 258 11.70 -23.61 67.58
N ILE A 259 12.37 -23.89 68.70
CA ILE A 259 13.32 -22.94 69.30
C ILE A 259 14.74 -23.21 68.81
N ILE A 260 15.33 -22.18 68.22
CA ILE A 260 16.58 -22.26 67.46
C ILE A 260 17.76 -22.73 68.34
N GLY A 261 18.54 -23.69 67.83
CA GLY A 261 19.68 -24.30 68.52
C GLY A 261 19.32 -25.33 69.60
N THR A 262 18.04 -25.53 69.89
CA THR A 262 17.56 -26.46 70.92
C THR A 262 16.71 -27.60 70.34
N ASP A 263 16.37 -28.57 71.18
CA ASP A 263 15.36 -29.59 70.86
C ASP A 263 13.98 -29.26 71.47
N LEU A 264 13.81 -28.05 72.03
CA LEU A 264 12.58 -27.60 72.68
C LEU A 264 11.58 -27.01 71.67
N LYS A 265 10.29 -27.10 72.01
CA LYS A 265 9.16 -26.56 71.25
C LYS A 265 8.28 -25.67 72.12
N THR A 266 7.53 -24.76 71.48
CA THR A 266 6.55 -23.87 72.11
C THR A 266 5.26 -23.80 71.30
N SER A 267 4.20 -23.20 71.86
CA SER A 267 2.95 -22.92 71.14
C SER A 267 2.49 -21.47 71.34
N LEU A 268 1.70 -20.94 70.41
CA LEU A 268 1.08 -19.61 70.50
C LEU A 268 -0.37 -19.68 70.01
N LYS A 269 -1.29 -19.06 70.76
CA LYS A 269 -2.70 -18.94 70.39
C LYS A 269 -2.95 -17.57 69.75
N ILE A 270 -3.68 -17.55 68.64
CA ILE A 270 -4.03 -16.38 67.83
C ILE A 270 -5.54 -16.38 67.59
N ILE A 271 -6.20 -15.24 67.78
CA ILE A 271 -7.65 -15.07 67.61
C ILE A 271 -7.92 -14.05 66.50
N ILE A 272 -8.57 -14.47 65.41
CA ILE A 272 -8.90 -13.64 64.24
C ILE A 272 -10.38 -13.23 64.25
N GLU A 273 -10.66 -11.93 64.38
CA GLU A 273 -12.00 -11.30 64.37
C GLU A 273 -12.39 -10.79 62.96
N THR A 274 -13.68 -10.82 62.59
CA THR A 274 -14.15 -10.38 61.25
C THR A 274 -14.18 -8.85 61.06
N THR A 275 -13.80 -8.38 59.86
CA THR A 275 -13.82 -6.96 59.46
C THR A 275 -15.18 -6.63 58.78
N PRO A 276 -15.87 -5.51 59.13
CA PRO A 276 -17.18 -5.20 58.56
C PRO A 276 -17.13 -4.84 57.06
N GLU A 277 -18.17 -5.27 56.33
CA GLU A 277 -18.31 -5.19 54.86
C GLU A 277 -18.29 -3.77 54.28
N ASN A 278 -18.59 -2.75 55.09
CA ASN A 278 -18.71 -1.35 54.65
C ASN A 278 -17.37 -0.59 54.48
N VAL A 279 -16.25 -1.10 55.02
CA VAL A 279 -15.00 -0.32 55.07
C VAL A 279 -14.27 -0.27 53.73
N ASN A 280 -14.27 -1.37 52.96
CA ASN A 280 -13.54 -1.42 51.69
C ASN A 280 -14.30 -0.71 50.56
N ALA A 281 -15.64 -0.78 50.55
CA ALA A 281 -16.49 0.00 49.65
C ALA A 281 -16.26 1.53 49.84
N LEU A 282 -16.23 2.00 51.10
CA LEU A 282 -15.96 3.41 51.40
C LEU A 282 -14.57 3.88 50.94
N LYS A 283 -13.55 3.03 51.07
CA LYS A 283 -12.19 3.35 50.60
C LYS A 283 -12.09 3.37 49.08
N ALA A 284 -12.76 2.44 48.39
CA ALA A 284 -12.82 2.43 46.94
C ALA A 284 -13.44 3.73 46.41
N ASP A 285 -14.59 4.13 46.96
CA ASP A 285 -15.26 5.38 46.58
C ASP A 285 -14.43 6.63 46.91
N GLU A 286 -13.68 6.64 48.02
CA GLU A 286 -12.77 7.74 48.35
C GLU A 286 -11.65 7.93 47.32
N ILE A 287 -11.04 6.82 46.88
CA ILE A 287 -9.98 6.86 45.85
C ILE A 287 -10.56 7.27 44.51
N ILE A 288 -11.70 6.69 44.10
CA ILE A 288 -12.38 7.03 42.84
C ILE A 288 -12.76 8.52 42.80
N ALA A 289 -13.30 9.06 43.90
CA ALA A 289 -13.65 10.48 44.00
C ALA A 289 -12.43 11.41 43.98
N SER A 290 -11.23 10.89 44.24
CA SER A 290 -9.97 11.63 44.20
C SER A 290 -9.30 11.65 42.81
N LEU A 291 -9.82 10.87 41.85
CA LEU A 291 -9.31 10.85 40.48
C LEU A 291 -9.55 12.22 39.82
N PRO A 292 -8.59 12.74 39.04
CA PRO A 292 -8.75 14.02 38.36
C PRO A 292 -9.81 13.93 37.25
N GLU A 293 -10.41 15.07 36.88
CA GLU A 293 -11.34 15.16 35.73
C GLU A 293 -10.67 14.77 34.40
N THR A 294 -9.35 14.96 34.29
CA THR A 294 -8.54 14.54 33.15
C THR A 294 -7.52 13.51 33.62
N ILE A 295 -7.70 12.26 33.20
CA ILE A 295 -6.81 11.15 33.54
C ILE A 295 -5.50 11.25 32.75
N THR A 296 -4.39 10.96 33.41
CA THR A 296 -3.05 10.88 32.82
C THR A 296 -2.37 9.56 33.20
N LEU A 297 -1.26 9.22 32.54
CA LEU A 297 -0.52 7.98 32.88
C LEU A 297 0.02 7.97 34.33
N ASP A 298 0.20 9.13 34.96
CA ASP A 298 0.63 9.22 36.37
C ASP A 298 -0.46 8.77 37.36
N ASP A 299 -1.72 8.68 36.92
CA ASP A 299 -2.86 8.27 37.75
C ASP A 299 -3.05 6.73 37.80
N GLU A 300 -2.28 5.97 37.01
CA GLU A 300 -2.43 4.51 36.86
C GLU A 300 -2.37 3.75 38.20
N GLU A 301 -1.44 4.10 39.09
CA GLU A 301 -1.29 3.40 40.36
C GLU A 301 -2.50 3.60 41.28
N LYS A 302 -3.14 4.78 41.24
CA LYS A 302 -4.38 5.04 42.00
C LYS A 302 -5.56 4.28 41.41
N ILE A 303 -5.64 4.21 40.08
CA ILE A 303 -6.69 3.47 39.37
C ILE A 303 -6.58 1.97 39.68
N LYS A 304 -5.37 1.41 39.65
CA LYS A 304 -5.11 0.02 40.07
C LYS A 304 -5.47 -0.24 41.53
N GLU A 305 -5.12 0.68 42.42
CA GLU A 305 -5.47 0.59 43.85
C GLU A 305 -6.99 0.58 44.04
N ALA A 306 -7.72 1.47 43.36
CA ALA A 306 -9.18 1.48 43.36
C ALA A 306 -9.78 0.18 42.81
N ARG A 307 -9.28 -0.33 41.67
CA ARG A 307 -9.75 -1.60 41.08
C ARG A 307 -9.55 -2.79 42.00
N MET A 308 -8.42 -2.85 42.69
CA MET A 308 -8.12 -3.93 43.62
C MET A 308 -9.11 -3.96 44.80
N LEU A 309 -9.53 -2.79 45.31
CA LEU A 309 -10.55 -2.67 46.35
C LEU A 309 -11.96 -2.98 45.81
N VAL A 310 -12.27 -2.52 44.59
CA VAL A 310 -13.53 -2.82 43.89
C VAL A 310 -13.70 -4.32 43.69
N ASP A 311 -12.69 -5.02 43.19
CA ASP A 311 -12.73 -6.46 42.94
C ASP A 311 -13.00 -7.25 44.24
N GLU A 312 -12.47 -6.79 45.39
CA GLU A 312 -12.71 -7.41 46.70
C GLU A 312 -14.17 -7.25 47.15
N VAL A 313 -14.79 -6.10 46.86
CA VAL A 313 -16.21 -5.83 47.15
C VAL A 313 -17.11 -6.64 46.20
N LEU A 314 -16.76 -6.72 44.91
CA LEU A 314 -17.49 -7.49 43.90
C LEU A 314 -17.47 -9.00 44.18
N GLN A 315 -16.34 -9.57 44.62
CA GLN A 315 -16.23 -10.99 44.99
C GLN A 315 -17.21 -11.42 46.10
N ARG A 316 -17.71 -10.48 46.90
CA ARG A 316 -18.67 -10.74 47.98
C ARG A 316 -20.14 -10.57 47.55
N GLY A 317 -20.38 -10.19 46.30
CA GLY A 317 -21.72 -10.01 45.72
C GLY A 317 -22.37 -8.67 46.08
N SER A 318 -21.57 -7.67 46.46
CA SER A 318 -22.03 -6.38 47.01
C SER A 318 -21.73 -5.22 46.04
N GLU A 319 -22.01 -5.42 44.76
CA GLU A 319 -21.79 -4.45 43.66
C GLU A 319 -22.57 -3.14 43.87
N ASP A 320 -23.75 -3.20 44.48
CA ASP A 320 -24.60 -2.05 44.81
C ASP A 320 -23.98 -1.07 45.83
N MET A 321 -22.81 -1.38 46.41
CA MET A 321 -22.14 -0.57 47.43
C MET A 321 -21.06 0.37 46.88
N ILE A 322 -20.75 0.34 45.57
CA ILE A 322 -19.70 1.16 44.96
C ILE A 322 -20.35 2.20 44.05
N GLU A 323 -20.46 3.44 44.52
CA GLU A 323 -21.12 4.50 43.76
C GLU A 323 -20.26 4.96 42.56
N GLY A 324 -18.93 4.87 42.68
CA GLY A 324 -17.98 5.36 41.67
C GLY A 324 -17.59 4.36 40.56
N LEU A 325 -18.17 3.16 40.49
CA LEU A 325 -17.66 2.08 39.63
C LEU A 325 -17.52 2.47 38.15
N ALA A 326 -18.53 3.12 37.58
CA ALA A 326 -18.51 3.57 36.18
C ALA A 326 -17.42 4.64 35.93
N THR A 327 -17.10 5.47 36.92
CA THR A 327 -16.01 6.45 36.83
C THR A 327 -14.66 5.75 36.77
N LEU A 328 -14.48 4.68 37.57
CA LEU A 328 -13.27 3.87 37.54
C LEU A 328 -13.10 3.15 36.19
N GLU A 329 -14.16 2.52 35.69
CA GLU A 329 -14.15 1.86 34.37
C GLU A 329 -13.76 2.84 33.26
N ASN A 330 -14.36 4.04 33.22
CA ASN A 330 -13.98 5.08 32.27
C ASN A 330 -12.51 5.52 32.43
N ALA A 331 -12.00 5.60 33.66
CA ALA A 331 -10.61 5.98 33.92
C ALA A 331 -9.63 4.89 33.45
N GLU A 332 -9.97 3.61 33.61
CA GLU A 332 -9.19 2.49 33.11
C GLU A 332 -9.15 2.43 31.59
N ASP A 333 -10.31 2.56 30.93
CA ASP A 333 -10.40 2.67 29.48
C ASP A 333 -9.54 3.84 28.97
N THR A 334 -9.53 4.96 29.71
CA THR A 334 -8.70 6.13 29.39
C THR A 334 -7.20 5.84 29.55
N ILE A 335 -6.79 5.10 30.58
CA ILE A 335 -5.38 4.69 30.76
C ILE A 335 -4.94 3.75 29.63
N GLU A 336 -5.75 2.76 29.28
CA GLU A 336 -5.45 1.83 28.19
C GLU A 336 -5.27 2.58 26.85
N LEU A 337 -6.16 3.55 26.60
CA LEU A 337 -6.09 4.44 25.45
C LEU A 337 -4.83 5.31 25.44
N LEU A 338 -4.44 5.89 26.58
CA LEU A 338 -3.21 6.69 26.70
C LEU A 338 -1.95 5.87 26.43
N TYR A 339 -1.93 4.61 26.86
CA TYR A 339 -0.86 3.67 26.50
C TYR A 339 -0.84 3.37 24.99
N ALA A 340 -2.01 3.17 24.38
CA ALA A 340 -2.10 2.97 22.94
C ALA A 340 -1.60 4.19 22.14
N ILE A 341 -1.93 5.41 22.56
CA ILE A 341 -1.44 6.67 21.98
C ILE A 341 0.08 6.76 22.10
N LYS A 342 0.62 6.54 23.31
CA LYS A 342 2.07 6.60 23.57
C LYS A 342 2.85 5.63 22.69
N ASP A 343 2.40 4.38 22.59
CA ASP A 343 3.03 3.36 21.75
C ASP A 343 2.99 3.76 20.26
N ALA A 344 1.86 4.33 19.80
CA ALA A 344 1.74 4.81 18.42
C ALA A 344 2.71 5.97 18.15
N GLU A 345 2.82 6.93 19.09
CA GLU A 345 3.76 8.04 18.99
C GLU A 345 5.23 7.59 18.95
N GLU A 346 5.60 6.57 19.73
CA GLU A 346 6.95 6.02 19.73
C GLU A 346 7.29 5.39 18.37
N LEU A 347 6.38 4.59 17.82
CA LEU A 347 6.54 3.97 16.49
C LEU A 347 6.63 5.03 15.39
N ILE A 348 5.70 5.99 15.35
CA ILE A 348 5.72 7.09 14.36
C ILE A 348 6.99 7.95 14.52
N GLY A 349 7.40 8.21 15.76
CA GLY A 349 8.63 8.93 16.10
C GLY A 349 9.87 8.25 15.54
N SER A 350 9.91 6.91 15.56
CA SER A 350 11.02 6.09 15.08
C SER A 350 11.14 6.02 13.55
N LEU A 351 10.09 6.37 12.79
CA LEU A 351 10.13 6.34 11.32
C LEU A 351 11.25 7.25 10.77
N PRO A 352 12.02 6.80 9.76
CA PRO A 352 13.10 7.61 9.20
C PRO A 352 12.57 8.85 8.47
N GLU A 353 13.41 9.87 8.33
CA GLU A 353 13.05 11.10 7.58
C GLU A 353 12.87 10.83 6.09
N THR A 354 13.64 9.88 5.53
CA THR A 354 13.51 9.42 4.15
C THR A 354 12.93 8.02 4.17
N ILE A 355 11.74 7.88 3.60
CA ILE A 355 11.00 6.61 3.56
C ILE A 355 11.39 5.84 2.29
N THR A 356 11.67 4.55 2.46
CA THR A 356 11.98 3.60 1.40
C THR A 356 11.11 2.35 1.54
N MET A 357 11.12 1.47 0.52
CA MET A 357 10.34 0.23 0.59
C MET A 357 10.82 -0.74 1.69
N ALA A 358 12.03 -0.57 2.22
CA ALA A 358 12.50 -1.34 3.37
C ALA A 358 11.73 -1.00 4.65
N ASP A 359 11.19 0.22 4.74
CA ASP A 359 10.51 0.77 5.92
C ASP A 359 9.00 0.43 5.95
N GLN A 360 8.51 -0.32 4.96
CA GLN A 360 7.10 -0.63 4.79
C GLN A 360 6.50 -1.30 6.03
N LYS A 361 7.24 -2.24 6.65
CA LYS A 361 6.78 -2.97 7.82
C LYS A 361 6.67 -2.07 9.05
N GLU A 362 7.61 -1.15 9.24
CA GLU A 362 7.57 -0.18 10.34
C GLU A 362 6.40 0.80 10.18
N VAL A 363 6.13 1.27 8.96
CA VAL A 363 4.98 2.13 8.66
C VAL A 363 3.65 1.40 8.89
N GLU A 364 3.52 0.15 8.42
CA GLU A 364 2.33 -0.68 8.65
C GLU A 364 2.11 -0.96 10.14
N ALA A 365 3.17 -1.27 10.90
CA ALA A 365 3.09 -1.47 12.35
C ALA A 365 2.65 -0.20 13.09
N ALA A 366 3.15 0.97 12.70
CA ALA A 366 2.72 2.25 13.25
C ALA A 366 1.22 2.49 12.96
N ARG A 367 0.75 2.22 11.74
CA ARG A 367 -0.67 2.33 11.39
C ARG A 367 -1.54 1.33 12.14
N GLU A 368 -1.10 0.10 12.31
CA GLU A 368 -1.81 -0.91 13.11
C GLU A 368 -2.01 -0.43 14.55
N LYS A 369 -0.97 0.16 15.17
CA LYS A 369 -1.09 0.73 16.51
C LYS A 369 -2.06 1.92 16.54
N VAL A 370 -2.01 2.83 15.57
CA VAL A 370 -2.98 3.93 15.47
C VAL A 370 -4.42 3.41 15.38
N ASN A 371 -4.65 2.32 14.63
CA ASN A 371 -5.99 1.74 14.48
C ASN A 371 -6.56 1.12 15.78
N THR A 372 -5.73 0.88 16.81
CA THR A 372 -6.20 0.42 18.13
C THR A 372 -6.84 1.53 18.96
N ILE A 373 -6.70 2.79 18.55
CA ILE A 373 -7.25 3.97 19.23
C ILE A 373 -8.69 4.17 18.73
N TYR A 374 -9.62 3.36 19.25
CA TYR A 374 -11.02 3.36 18.81
C TYR A 374 -11.78 4.63 19.21
N GLY A 375 -12.68 5.09 18.33
CA GLY A 375 -13.70 6.10 18.68
C GLY A 375 -13.21 7.55 18.80
N MET A 376 -11.92 7.80 18.52
CA MET A 376 -11.32 9.14 18.55
C MET A 376 -10.82 9.58 17.18
N ASP A 377 -10.80 10.89 16.95
CA ASP A 377 -10.10 11.48 15.82
C ASP A 377 -8.59 11.41 16.06
N ALA A 378 -7.90 10.51 15.36
CA ALA A 378 -6.45 10.29 15.51
C ALA A 378 -5.63 11.58 15.29
N GLU A 379 -6.11 12.50 14.46
CA GLU A 379 -5.44 13.79 14.22
C GLU A 379 -5.54 14.74 15.42
N ALA A 380 -6.58 14.59 16.25
CA ALA A 380 -6.74 15.35 17.48
C ALA A 380 -5.89 14.81 18.65
N VAL A 381 -5.57 13.51 18.66
CA VAL A 381 -4.93 12.84 19.81
C VAL A 381 -3.49 12.40 19.56
N ILE A 382 -3.04 12.30 18.31
CA ILE A 382 -1.65 11.97 17.95
C ILE A 382 -1.05 13.13 17.12
N PRO A 383 -0.35 14.09 17.75
CA PRO A 383 0.26 15.23 17.06
C PRO A 383 1.20 14.87 15.92
N THR A 384 1.80 13.67 15.97
CA THR A 384 2.75 13.17 14.97
C THR A 384 2.09 12.43 13.81
N ILE A 385 0.76 12.27 13.77
CA ILE A 385 0.08 11.42 12.78
C ILE A 385 0.37 11.82 11.33
N LYS A 386 0.58 13.12 11.05
CA LYS A 386 0.93 13.62 9.72
C LYS A 386 2.24 13.04 9.21
N LYS A 387 3.19 12.71 10.08
CA LYS A 387 4.43 12.03 9.71
C LYS A 387 4.14 10.63 9.16
N LEU A 388 3.21 9.90 9.79
CA LEU A 388 2.77 8.58 9.32
C LEU A 388 2.04 8.67 7.99
N GLU A 389 1.08 9.59 7.86
CA GLU A 389 0.33 9.81 6.61
C GLU A 389 1.25 10.17 5.43
N ASN A 390 2.25 11.03 5.68
CA ASN A 390 3.26 11.36 4.68
C ASN A 390 4.13 10.14 4.31
N ALA A 391 4.48 9.29 5.29
CA ALA A 391 5.24 8.08 5.05
C ALA A 391 4.46 7.07 4.20
N GLU A 392 3.18 6.86 4.50
CA GLU A 392 2.28 6.00 3.72
C GLU A 392 2.10 6.52 2.30
N HIS A 393 1.87 7.84 2.13
CA HIS A 393 1.78 8.46 0.81
C HIS A 393 3.09 8.27 0.01
N THR A 394 4.24 8.36 0.68
CA THR A 394 5.56 8.12 0.06
C THR A 394 5.71 6.66 -0.36
N LEU A 395 5.37 5.70 0.48
CA LEU A 395 5.40 4.27 0.12
C LEU A 395 4.48 3.94 -1.05
N GLN A 396 3.26 4.49 -1.04
CA GLN A 396 2.31 4.31 -2.13
C GLN A 396 2.88 4.87 -3.46
N LEU A 397 3.48 6.05 -3.43
CA LEU A 397 4.14 6.63 -4.60
C LEU A 397 5.31 5.76 -5.11
N ILE A 398 6.15 5.25 -4.21
CA ILE A 398 7.26 4.35 -4.57
C ILE A 398 6.72 3.05 -5.19
N SER A 399 5.68 2.45 -4.62
CA SER A 399 5.06 1.23 -5.14
C SER A 399 4.55 1.43 -6.56
N LEU A 400 3.77 2.49 -6.81
CA LEU A 400 3.26 2.80 -8.14
C LEU A 400 4.39 3.13 -9.12
N THR A 401 5.45 3.79 -8.65
CA THR A 401 6.62 4.10 -9.49
C THR A 401 7.33 2.82 -9.92
N ASN A 402 7.56 1.88 -9.00
CA ASN A 402 8.14 0.58 -9.32
C ASN A 402 7.25 -0.20 -10.32
N GLU A 403 5.93 -0.24 -10.11
CA GLU A 403 5.00 -0.89 -11.06
C GLU A 403 5.05 -0.25 -12.45
N ALA A 404 5.18 1.08 -12.53
CA ALA A 404 5.31 1.79 -13.80
C ALA A 404 6.65 1.48 -14.48
N GLU A 405 7.75 1.48 -13.73
CA GLU A 405 9.09 1.15 -14.24
C GLU A 405 9.16 -0.31 -14.74
N ASP A 406 8.60 -1.26 -13.99
CA ASP A 406 8.52 -2.67 -14.38
C ASP A 406 7.69 -2.83 -15.67
N ALA A 407 6.55 -2.14 -15.77
CA ALA A 407 5.72 -2.17 -16.97
C ALA A 407 6.45 -1.59 -18.20
N ILE A 408 7.29 -0.57 -18.01
CA ILE A 408 8.14 0.00 -19.07
C ILE A 408 9.23 -1.01 -19.48
N GLU A 409 9.86 -1.69 -18.53
CA GLU A 409 10.90 -2.70 -18.81
C GLU A 409 10.35 -3.90 -19.60
N MET A 410 9.06 -4.21 -19.46
CA MET A 410 8.38 -5.26 -20.23
C MET A 410 8.06 -4.89 -21.68
N ILE A 411 8.29 -3.65 -22.11
CA ILE A 411 8.09 -3.22 -23.50
C ILE A 411 9.18 -3.86 -24.38
N PRO A 412 8.80 -4.66 -25.40
CA PRO A 412 9.78 -5.31 -26.25
C PRO A 412 10.60 -4.30 -27.06
N SER A 413 11.88 -4.64 -27.27
CA SER A 413 12.78 -3.92 -28.16
C SER A 413 13.39 -4.92 -29.16
N PRO A 414 13.14 -4.80 -30.48
CA PRO A 414 12.37 -3.73 -31.13
C PRO A 414 10.87 -3.79 -30.82
N VAL A 415 10.20 -2.64 -30.93
CA VAL A 415 8.74 -2.52 -30.74
C VAL A 415 8.01 -3.16 -31.91
N THR A 416 6.91 -3.83 -31.61
CA THR A 416 6.05 -4.57 -32.55
C THR A 416 4.58 -4.23 -32.29
N LEU A 417 3.67 -4.52 -33.23
CA LEU A 417 2.24 -4.17 -33.08
C LEU A 417 1.54 -4.87 -31.91
N ASP A 418 1.95 -6.09 -31.56
CA ASP A 418 1.46 -6.84 -30.39
C ASP A 418 1.91 -6.22 -29.04
N ALA A 419 2.87 -5.29 -29.07
CA ALA A 419 3.29 -4.54 -27.89
C ALA A 419 2.32 -3.42 -27.50
N ALA A 420 1.32 -3.10 -28.33
CA ALA A 420 0.41 -1.96 -28.13
C ALA A 420 -0.29 -1.98 -26.76
N ASP A 421 -0.76 -3.15 -26.31
CA ASP A 421 -1.43 -3.29 -25.01
C ASP A 421 -0.48 -3.11 -23.83
N LYS A 422 0.77 -3.56 -23.96
CA LYS A 422 1.82 -3.36 -22.96
C LYS A 422 2.19 -1.89 -22.84
N ILE A 423 2.36 -1.20 -23.98
CA ILE A 423 2.65 0.24 -24.04
C ILE A 423 1.49 1.02 -23.38
N ALA A 424 0.25 0.69 -23.71
CA ALA A 424 -0.92 1.32 -23.09
C ALA A 424 -1.00 1.09 -21.57
N THR A 425 -0.66 -0.12 -21.12
CA THR A 425 -0.59 -0.47 -19.70
C THR A 425 0.51 0.33 -18.98
N ALA A 426 1.71 0.39 -19.54
CA ALA A 426 2.82 1.19 -19.02
C ALA A 426 2.45 2.68 -18.93
N ARG A 427 1.80 3.23 -19.97
CA ARG A 427 1.28 4.61 -19.94
C ARG A 427 0.22 4.82 -18.86
N SER A 428 -0.70 3.86 -18.66
CA SER A 428 -1.70 3.93 -17.59
C SER A 428 -1.03 3.99 -16.22
N LYS A 429 -0.02 3.14 -15.97
CA LYS A 429 0.73 3.11 -14.71
C LYS A 429 1.53 4.40 -14.48
N VAL A 430 2.18 4.93 -15.51
CA VAL A 430 2.82 6.26 -15.43
C VAL A 430 1.80 7.34 -15.06
N ASN A 431 0.59 7.31 -15.63
CA ASN A 431 -0.44 8.29 -15.30
C ASN A 431 -0.96 8.16 -13.86
N GLU A 432 -0.94 6.96 -13.26
CA GLU A 432 -1.26 6.76 -11.84
C GLU A 432 -0.22 7.46 -10.95
N VAL A 433 1.07 7.30 -11.25
CA VAL A 433 2.17 7.99 -10.56
C VAL A 433 2.02 9.51 -10.68
N LEU A 434 1.83 10.03 -11.89
CA LEU A 434 1.75 11.47 -12.16
C LEU A 434 0.51 12.15 -11.58
N LYS A 435 -0.55 11.38 -11.25
CA LYS A 435 -1.71 11.90 -10.49
C LYS A 435 -1.37 12.16 -9.03
N MET A 436 -0.47 11.37 -8.44
CA MET A 436 -0.02 11.56 -7.06
C MET A 436 1.08 12.62 -6.98
N ASP A 437 2.05 12.56 -7.89
CA ASP A 437 3.11 13.55 -8.00
C ASP A 437 3.43 13.85 -9.47
N ALA A 438 3.00 15.02 -9.95
CA ALA A 438 3.22 15.47 -11.31
C ALA A 438 4.70 15.66 -11.68
N ASN A 439 5.60 15.74 -10.69
CA ASN A 439 7.04 15.91 -10.87
C ASN A 439 7.83 14.60 -10.60
N ALA A 440 7.16 13.47 -10.39
CA ALA A 440 7.80 12.20 -10.15
C ALA A 440 8.77 11.83 -11.28
N ILE A 441 9.96 11.35 -10.91
CA ILE A 441 10.97 10.86 -11.85
C ILE A 441 10.75 9.37 -12.03
N ILE A 442 10.37 8.96 -13.24
CA ILE A 442 10.11 7.56 -13.59
C ILE A 442 11.21 7.09 -14.54
N LYS A 443 11.98 6.09 -14.15
CA LYS A 443 13.05 5.53 -14.97
C LYS A 443 12.48 4.90 -16.25
N GLY A 444 13.17 5.12 -17.37
CA GLY A 444 12.76 4.56 -18.66
C GLY A 444 11.59 5.29 -19.34
N ILE A 445 11.11 6.42 -18.81
CA ILE A 445 10.00 7.17 -19.43
C ILE A 445 10.23 7.55 -20.90
N ASP A 446 11.48 7.81 -21.29
CA ASP A 446 11.84 8.11 -22.68
C ASP A 446 11.76 6.86 -23.58
N ILE A 447 11.97 5.66 -23.03
CA ILE A 447 11.73 4.39 -23.73
C ILE A 447 10.24 4.26 -24.03
N LEU A 448 9.36 4.53 -23.06
CA LEU A 448 7.92 4.51 -23.28
C LEU A 448 7.49 5.51 -24.35
N LYS A 449 7.95 6.77 -24.29
CA LYS A 449 7.63 7.79 -25.31
C LYS A 449 8.09 7.36 -26.70
N LYS A 450 9.30 6.79 -26.80
CA LYS A 450 9.80 6.25 -28.07
C LYS A 450 8.92 5.10 -28.55
N ALA A 451 8.55 4.17 -27.66
CA ALA A 451 7.72 3.03 -28.02
C ALA A 451 6.31 3.42 -28.47
N GLU A 452 5.72 4.46 -27.89
CA GLU A 452 4.46 5.05 -28.34
C GLU A 452 4.57 5.59 -29.77
N SER A 453 5.63 6.35 -30.05
CA SER A 453 5.90 6.84 -31.41
C SER A 453 6.12 5.67 -32.38
N ASP A 454 6.94 4.68 -31.99
CA ASP A 454 7.24 3.51 -32.82
C ASP A 454 5.96 2.70 -33.13
N VAL A 455 5.05 2.51 -32.17
CA VAL A 455 3.80 1.75 -32.41
C VAL A 455 2.79 2.53 -33.25
N GLU A 456 2.75 3.87 -33.15
CA GLU A 456 1.94 4.71 -34.04
C GLU A 456 2.42 4.63 -35.49
N ILE A 457 3.74 4.70 -35.68
CA ILE A 457 4.42 4.50 -36.98
C ILE A 457 4.03 3.13 -37.56
N LEU A 458 4.17 2.04 -36.79
CA LEU A 458 3.82 0.69 -37.24
C LEU A 458 2.34 0.53 -37.60
N LYS A 459 1.43 1.20 -36.87
CA LYS A 459 -0.01 1.18 -37.17
C LYS A 459 -0.33 1.92 -38.47
N ALA A 460 0.30 3.08 -38.68
CA ALA A 460 0.12 3.86 -39.90
C ALA A 460 0.65 3.11 -41.13
N ASP A 461 1.84 2.51 -41.01
CA ASP A 461 2.46 1.66 -42.03
C ASP A 461 1.53 0.50 -42.42
N ARG A 462 1.13 -0.33 -41.44
CA ARG A 462 0.23 -1.46 -41.66
C ARG A 462 -1.06 -1.07 -42.38
N LYS A 463 -1.66 0.06 -41.99
CA LYS A 463 -2.91 0.54 -42.59
C LYS A 463 -2.71 1.01 -44.02
N ALA A 464 -1.58 1.66 -44.33
CA ALA A 464 -1.23 2.02 -45.70
C ALA A 464 -1.04 0.76 -46.55
N GLU A 465 -0.26 -0.21 -46.08
CA GLU A 465 -0.04 -1.49 -46.75
C GLU A 465 -1.35 -2.24 -47.02
N GLU A 466 -2.27 -2.31 -46.04
CA GLU A 466 -3.57 -2.96 -46.19
C GLU A 466 -4.43 -2.33 -47.29
N LEU A 467 -4.48 -1.00 -47.37
CA LEU A 467 -5.24 -0.30 -48.42
C LEU A 467 -4.59 -0.48 -49.79
N ILE A 468 -3.27 -0.44 -49.87
CA ILE A 468 -2.53 -0.68 -51.12
C ILE A 468 -2.76 -2.12 -51.60
N ALA A 469 -2.70 -3.10 -50.69
CA ALA A 469 -2.95 -4.50 -50.99
C ALA A 469 -4.38 -4.70 -51.53
N ALA A 470 -5.36 -3.98 -50.95
CA ALA A 470 -6.76 -4.03 -51.34
C ALA A 470 -7.08 -3.35 -52.70
N LEU A 471 -6.14 -2.61 -53.29
CA LEU A 471 -6.34 -2.02 -54.62
C LEU A 471 -6.60 -3.11 -55.66
N PRO A 472 -7.60 -2.93 -56.55
CA PRO A 472 -7.89 -3.92 -57.58
C PRO A 472 -6.75 -4.04 -58.58
N ASP A 473 -6.60 -5.23 -59.19
CA ASP A 473 -5.57 -5.47 -60.21
C ASP A 473 -5.88 -4.73 -61.52
N THR A 474 -7.16 -4.55 -61.83
CA THR A 474 -7.62 -3.73 -62.96
C THR A 474 -8.22 -2.45 -62.42
N ILE A 475 -7.61 -1.31 -62.75
CA ILE A 475 -8.07 0.01 -62.31
C ILE A 475 -9.13 0.56 -63.27
N THR A 476 -10.20 1.10 -62.70
CA THR A 476 -11.29 1.79 -63.37
C THR A 476 -11.54 3.16 -62.72
N LEU A 477 -12.34 4.02 -63.34
CA LEU A 477 -12.68 5.35 -62.78
C LEU A 477 -13.43 5.28 -61.43
N GLU A 478 -14.11 4.16 -61.13
CA GLU A 478 -14.80 3.95 -59.85
C GLU A 478 -13.82 3.79 -58.68
N ASP A 479 -12.59 3.34 -58.96
CA ASP A 479 -11.55 3.08 -57.96
C ASP A 479 -10.83 4.34 -57.48
N ARG A 480 -11.15 5.50 -58.05
CA ARG A 480 -10.51 6.78 -57.72
C ARG A 480 -10.53 7.08 -56.22
N SER A 481 -11.65 6.82 -55.56
CA SER A 481 -11.81 7.09 -54.12
C SER A 481 -10.94 6.19 -53.24
N VAL A 482 -10.79 4.92 -53.59
CA VAL A 482 -9.97 3.97 -52.82
C VAL A 482 -8.48 4.18 -53.04
N ILE A 483 -8.07 4.59 -54.25
CA ILE A 483 -6.68 4.98 -54.56
C ILE A 483 -6.30 6.24 -53.78
N GLN A 484 -7.19 7.25 -53.76
CA GLN A 484 -6.96 8.45 -52.97
C GLN A 484 -6.86 8.13 -51.47
N ALA A 485 -7.73 7.28 -50.93
CA ALA A 485 -7.67 6.87 -49.54
C ALA A 485 -6.34 6.16 -49.19
N ALA A 486 -5.83 5.30 -50.08
CA ALA A 486 -4.53 4.66 -49.91
C ALA A 486 -3.39 5.70 -49.89
N ARG A 487 -3.39 6.67 -50.81
CA ARG A 487 -2.41 7.76 -50.83
C ARG A 487 -2.46 8.64 -49.58
N GLU A 488 -3.65 8.93 -49.08
CA GLU A 488 -3.81 9.69 -47.84
C GLU A 488 -3.21 8.95 -46.64
N GLN A 489 -3.36 7.61 -46.55
CA GLN A 489 -2.72 6.83 -45.49
C GLN A 489 -1.19 6.76 -45.66
N VAL A 490 -0.69 6.63 -46.88
CA VAL A 490 0.76 6.72 -47.17
C VAL A 490 1.32 8.06 -46.71
N ASN A 491 0.65 9.15 -47.04
CA ASN A 491 1.09 10.50 -46.63
C ASN A 491 1.04 10.65 -45.10
N ALA A 492 0.04 10.08 -44.43
CA ALA A 492 -0.05 10.09 -42.96
C ALA A 492 1.10 9.28 -42.32
N ALA A 493 1.45 8.13 -42.87
CA ALA A 493 2.59 7.33 -42.39
C ALA A 493 3.92 8.06 -42.59
N LEU A 494 4.14 8.67 -43.76
CA LEU A 494 5.36 9.45 -44.07
C LEU A 494 5.48 10.75 -43.28
N GLN A 495 4.37 11.30 -42.76
CA GLN A 495 4.41 12.41 -41.81
C GLN A 495 4.99 11.99 -40.46
N LEU A 496 4.80 10.73 -40.05
CA LEU A 496 5.35 10.19 -38.81
C LEU A 496 6.82 9.76 -38.98
N ASP A 497 7.16 9.15 -40.12
CA ASP A 497 8.53 8.82 -40.49
C ASP A 497 8.76 9.02 -41.99
N GLN A 498 9.49 10.08 -42.35
CA GLN A 498 9.78 10.44 -43.74
C GLN A 498 10.70 9.44 -44.44
N ASN A 499 11.43 8.59 -43.70
CA ASN A 499 12.35 7.61 -44.25
C ASN A 499 11.78 6.19 -44.27
N MET A 500 10.51 6.02 -43.87
CA MET A 500 9.82 4.73 -43.89
C MET A 500 9.74 4.16 -45.32
N THR A 501 9.88 2.84 -45.43
CA THR A 501 9.56 2.11 -46.65
C THR A 501 8.21 1.44 -46.48
N ILE A 502 7.25 1.74 -47.37
CA ILE A 502 5.91 1.15 -47.34
C ILE A 502 5.82 0.07 -48.42
N GLU A 503 5.45 -1.15 -48.03
CA GLU A 503 5.31 -2.26 -48.99
C GLU A 503 4.20 -1.97 -50.01
N GLY A 504 4.47 -2.28 -51.29
CA GLY A 504 3.49 -2.13 -52.36
C GLY A 504 3.32 -0.70 -52.90
N LEU A 505 4.11 0.28 -52.46
CA LEU A 505 4.00 1.68 -52.94
C LEU A 505 4.01 1.80 -54.47
N ASN A 506 4.84 1.01 -55.17
CA ASN A 506 4.86 0.96 -56.64
C ASN A 506 3.50 0.56 -57.26
N LYS A 507 2.70 -0.28 -56.58
CA LYS A 507 1.35 -0.65 -57.01
C LYS A 507 0.41 0.55 -56.92
N LEU A 508 0.51 1.34 -55.86
CA LEU A 508 -0.26 2.58 -55.71
C LEU A 508 0.11 3.60 -56.78
N GLU A 509 1.40 3.83 -57.03
CA GLU A 509 1.87 4.77 -58.05
C GLU A 509 1.42 4.36 -59.46
N ALA A 510 1.45 3.06 -59.77
CA ALA A 510 0.90 2.53 -61.01
C ALA A 510 -0.62 2.74 -61.13
N ALA A 511 -1.36 2.56 -60.02
CA ALA A 511 -2.80 2.78 -59.99
C ALA A 511 -3.18 4.25 -60.17
N GLU A 512 -2.45 5.17 -59.55
CA GLU A 512 -2.62 6.62 -59.71
C GLU A 512 -2.34 7.06 -61.15
N THR A 513 -1.24 6.58 -61.72
CA THR A 513 -0.90 6.83 -63.14
C THR A 513 -2.03 6.33 -64.03
N ARG A 514 -2.55 5.12 -63.77
CA ARG A 514 -3.63 4.55 -64.55
C ARG A 514 -4.95 5.32 -64.43
N ILE A 515 -5.28 5.84 -63.25
CA ILE A 515 -6.44 6.73 -63.08
C ILE A 515 -6.26 8.00 -63.91
N GLN A 516 -5.09 8.62 -63.87
CA GLN A 516 -4.84 9.84 -64.64
C GLN A 516 -5.02 9.61 -66.14
N GLU A 517 -4.47 8.51 -66.68
CA GLU A 517 -4.70 8.11 -68.08
C GLU A 517 -6.18 7.93 -68.40
N LEU A 518 -6.95 7.22 -67.54
CA LEU A 518 -8.38 7.01 -67.74
C LEU A 518 -9.19 8.31 -67.69
N LEU A 519 -8.78 9.29 -66.86
CA LEU A 519 -9.40 10.61 -66.80
C LEU A 519 -9.12 11.40 -68.07
N ILE A 520 -7.90 11.34 -68.61
CA ILE A 520 -7.52 11.96 -69.88
C ILE A 520 -8.30 11.32 -71.04
N ASP A 521 -8.34 9.99 -71.13
CA ASP A 521 -9.02 9.24 -72.19
C ASP A 521 -10.53 9.54 -72.24
N SER A 522 -11.15 9.76 -71.06
CA SER A 522 -12.59 10.02 -70.95
C SER A 522 -12.97 11.51 -70.93
N ALA A 523 -11.99 12.41 -70.89
CA ALA A 523 -12.20 13.85 -70.78
C ALA A 523 -13.04 14.40 -71.94
N GLN A 524 -14.00 15.27 -71.62
CA GLN A 524 -14.90 15.90 -72.57
C GLN A 524 -14.59 17.39 -72.68
N VAL A 525 -14.71 17.94 -73.89
CA VAL A 525 -14.73 19.39 -74.10
C VAL A 525 -16.16 19.89 -74.28
N ASN A 526 -16.47 21.02 -73.65
CA ASN A 526 -17.78 21.66 -73.74
C ASN A 526 -17.60 23.10 -74.20
N LEU A 527 -18.57 23.62 -74.94
CA LEU A 527 -18.62 25.02 -75.35
C LEU A 527 -19.66 25.79 -74.54
N ASN A 528 -19.42 27.07 -74.29
CA ASN A 528 -20.38 27.95 -73.63
C ASN A 528 -21.67 28.18 -74.46
N THR A 529 -21.64 27.89 -75.77
CA THR A 529 -22.83 27.86 -76.63
C THR A 529 -22.65 26.91 -77.82
N SER A 530 -23.72 26.18 -78.18
CA SER A 530 -23.75 25.31 -79.37
C SER A 530 -24.27 26.02 -80.63
N GLN A 531 -24.76 27.26 -80.50
CA GLN A 531 -25.21 28.08 -81.61
C GLN A 531 -24.86 29.56 -81.40
N MET A 532 -24.50 30.25 -82.48
CA MET A 532 -24.13 31.66 -82.49
C MET A 532 -24.78 32.35 -83.69
N LYS A 533 -25.15 33.62 -83.52
CA LYS A 533 -25.58 34.49 -84.61
C LYS A 533 -24.79 35.79 -84.54
N MET A 534 -24.18 36.18 -85.65
CA MET A 534 -23.30 37.36 -85.71
C MET A 534 -23.54 38.16 -86.99
N ASN A 535 -23.28 39.47 -86.92
CA ASN A 535 -23.17 40.31 -88.10
C ASN A 535 -21.77 40.13 -88.72
N THR A 536 -21.55 40.58 -89.95
CA THR A 536 -20.22 40.53 -90.59
C THR A 536 -19.22 41.45 -89.88
N ASN A 537 -17.92 41.12 -89.95
CA ASN A 537 -16.83 41.87 -89.34
C ASN A 537 -16.99 42.07 -87.82
N LYS A 538 -17.59 41.08 -87.14
CA LYS A 538 -17.71 41.03 -85.69
C LYS A 538 -16.91 39.87 -85.13
N THR A 539 -16.56 39.98 -83.86
CA THR A 539 -15.86 38.94 -83.12
C THR A 539 -16.72 38.42 -81.98
N TYR A 540 -16.56 37.14 -81.64
CA TYR A 540 -17.20 36.50 -80.49
C TYR A 540 -16.21 35.55 -79.82
N GLN A 541 -16.07 35.66 -78.49
CA GLN A 541 -15.25 34.73 -77.72
C GLN A 541 -16.04 33.46 -77.42
N LEU A 542 -15.73 32.40 -78.16
CA LEU A 542 -16.24 31.07 -77.88
C LEU A 542 -15.33 30.45 -76.81
N ASN A 543 -15.92 30.03 -75.69
CA ASN A 543 -15.16 29.51 -74.54
C ASN A 543 -15.33 28.00 -74.46
N ALA A 544 -14.21 27.29 -74.41
CA ALA A 544 -14.18 25.85 -74.17
C ALA A 544 -13.86 25.54 -72.70
N SER A 545 -14.44 24.46 -72.17
CA SER A 545 -14.11 23.90 -70.85
C SER A 545 -13.93 22.39 -70.93
N VAL A 546 -12.89 21.88 -70.26
CA VAL A 546 -12.60 20.45 -70.16
C VAL A 546 -13.20 19.88 -68.88
N SER A 547 -13.88 18.73 -68.98
CA SER A 547 -14.45 17.99 -67.86
C SER A 547 -13.93 16.54 -67.86
N PRO A 548 -13.30 16.06 -66.77
CA PRO A 548 -13.06 16.78 -65.52
C PRO A 548 -11.98 17.87 -65.69
N SER A 549 -12.08 18.95 -64.89
CA SER A 549 -11.16 20.10 -65.02
C SER A 549 -9.71 19.80 -64.63
N GLU A 550 -9.49 18.71 -63.89
CA GLU A 550 -8.19 18.30 -63.35
C GLU A 550 -7.18 17.94 -64.44
N VAL A 551 -7.67 17.42 -65.57
CA VAL A 551 -6.86 17.04 -66.74
C VAL A 551 -6.78 18.13 -67.81
N SER A 552 -7.31 19.33 -67.52
CA SER A 552 -7.36 20.42 -68.50
C SER A 552 -5.99 20.93 -68.96
N ASN A 553 -4.97 20.80 -68.10
CA ASN A 553 -3.58 21.16 -68.44
C ASN A 553 -2.81 20.01 -69.09
N ASP A 554 -3.37 18.80 -69.10
CA ASP A 554 -2.77 17.60 -69.69
C ASP A 554 -3.28 17.32 -71.11
N LEU A 555 -4.19 18.17 -71.62
CA LEU A 555 -4.84 18.01 -72.91
C LEU A 555 -4.73 19.29 -73.73
N ASP A 556 -4.04 19.20 -74.85
CA ASP A 556 -4.04 20.28 -75.84
C ASP A 556 -5.40 20.35 -76.55
N MET A 557 -5.78 21.57 -76.96
CA MET A 557 -7.00 21.83 -77.73
C MET A 557 -6.68 22.59 -79.02
N SER A 558 -7.42 22.25 -80.08
CA SER A 558 -7.31 22.87 -81.39
C SER A 558 -8.66 23.38 -81.86
N TRP A 559 -8.65 24.54 -82.54
CA TRP A 559 -9.85 25.19 -83.05
C TRP A 559 -9.87 25.18 -84.58
N THR A 560 -11.03 24.92 -85.17
CA THR A 560 -11.21 24.92 -86.62
C THR A 560 -12.55 25.53 -87.03
N SER A 561 -12.62 26.02 -88.27
CA SER A 561 -13.88 26.37 -88.93
C SER A 561 -14.01 25.57 -90.21
N ASP A 562 -15.20 24.99 -90.44
CA ASP A 562 -15.52 24.29 -91.68
C ASP A 562 -15.62 25.23 -92.91
N ASN A 563 -15.83 26.53 -92.68
CA ASN A 563 -15.98 27.55 -93.71
C ASN A 563 -15.26 28.87 -93.32
N PRO A 564 -13.92 28.91 -93.47
CA PRO A 564 -13.10 30.09 -93.17
C PRO A 564 -13.48 31.36 -93.94
N THR A 565 -14.18 31.22 -95.08
CA THR A 565 -14.63 32.36 -95.87
C THR A 565 -15.82 33.08 -95.23
N VAL A 566 -16.59 32.38 -94.38
CA VAL A 566 -17.70 32.94 -93.59
C VAL A 566 -17.21 33.39 -92.23
N ALA A 567 -16.42 32.57 -91.54
CA ALA A 567 -15.82 32.93 -90.25
C ALA A 567 -14.52 32.15 -89.97
N THR A 568 -13.55 32.77 -89.31
CA THR A 568 -12.34 32.12 -88.80
C THR A 568 -12.36 32.04 -87.28
N VAL A 569 -11.59 31.14 -86.69
CA VAL A 569 -11.36 31.06 -85.24
C VAL A 569 -9.85 31.01 -85.00
N ASP A 570 -9.37 31.67 -83.95
CA ASP A 570 -7.96 31.59 -83.54
C ASP A 570 -7.72 30.50 -82.48
N ASP A 571 -6.46 30.31 -82.09
CA ASP A 571 -6.06 29.28 -81.12
C ASP A 571 -6.68 29.47 -79.72
N ASN A 572 -7.21 30.66 -79.42
CA ASN A 572 -7.87 30.99 -78.16
C ASN A 572 -9.41 30.95 -78.25
N GLY A 573 -9.99 30.51 -79.37
CA GLY A 573 -11.44 30.45 -79.57
C GLY A 573 -12.09 31.79 -79.93
N LEU A 574 -11.32 32.80 -80.36
CA LEU A 574 -11.89 34.06 -80.85
C LEU A 574 -12.39 33.89 -82.28
N VAL A 575 -13.71 33.83 -82.43
CA VAL A 575 -14.38 33.68 -83.72
C VAL A 575 -14.53 35.05 -84.37
N THR A 576 -14.11 35.19 -85.63
CA THR A 576 -14.20 36.42 -86.44
C THR A 576 -15.02 36.16 -87.70
N SER A 577 -16.12 36.91 -87.90
CA SER A 577 -16.97 36.80 -89.09
C SER A 577 -16.46 37.65 -90.26
N HIS A 578 -16.54 37.11 -91.48
CA HIS A 578 -16.05 37.75 -92.71
C HIS A 578 -17.15 38.01 -93.74
N ALA A 579 -18.05 37.04 -93.97
CA ALA A 579 -19.11 37.12 -94.99
C ALA A 579 -20.41 36.46 -94.52
N GLU A 580 -21.54 36.83 -95.12
CA GLU A 580 -22.82 36.17 -94.84
C GLU A 580 -22.79 34.68 -95.21
N GLY A 581 -23.38 33.85 -94.36
CA GLY A 581 -23.44 32.40 -94.57
C GLY A 581 -23.48 31.65 -93.25
N THR A 582 -23.21 30.35 -93.32
CA THR A 582 -23.11 29.48 -92.15
C THR A 582 -21.72 28.87 -92.06
N ALA A 583 -21.23 28.71 -90.83
CA ALA A 583 -20.02 27.97 -90.51
C ALA A 583 -20.25 27.14 -89.24
N VAL A 584 -19.49 26.08 -89.06
CA VAL A 584 -19.38 25.31 -87.82
C VAL A 584 -17.98 25.57 -87.25
N ILE A 585 -17.93 26.04 -86.01
CA ILE A 585 -16.69 26.21 -85.26
C ILE A 585 -16.53 24.99 -84.36
N THR A 586 -15.44 24.26 -84.54
CA THR A 586 -15.15 23.01 -83.82
C THR A 586 -13.93 23.21 -82.93
N VAL A 587 -14.06 22.83 -81.65
CA VAL A 587 -12.92 22.61 -80.76
C VAL A 587 -12.69 21.11 -80.62
N GLN A 588 -11.44 20.67 -80.71
CA GLN A 588 -11.06 19.27 -80.56
C GLN A 588 -9.89 19.14 -79.58
N LEU A 589 -10.03 18.22 -78.63
CA LEU A 589 -8.98 17.81 -77.69
C LEU A 589 -8.05 16.78 -78.34
N GLU A 590 -6.83 16.68 -77.83
CA GLU A 590 -5.83 15.69 -78.26
C GLU A 590 -6.34 14.24 -78.16
N ASN A 591 -7.19 13.93 -77.16
CA ASN A 591 -7.82 12.62 -77.00
C ASN A 591 -8.90 12.31 -78.07
N GLY A 592 -9.14 13.22 -79.01
CA GLY A 592 -10.06 13.08 -80.13
C GLY A 592 -11.49 13.55 -79.84
N GLN A 593 -11.84 13.89 -78.60
CA GLN A 593 -13.16 14.43 -78.25
C GLN A 593 -13.32 15.85 -78.78
N SER A 594 -14.52 16.20 -79.24
CA SER A 594 -14.78 17.49 -79.88
C SER A 594 -16.14 18.06 -79.50
N ALA A 595 -16.25 19.39 -79.54
CA ALA A 595 -17.51 20.11 -79.41
C ALA A 595 -17.64 21.14 -80.54
N GLU A 596 -18.88 21.38 -80.95
CA GLU A 596 -19.19 22.20 -82.11
C GLU A 596 -20.17 23.32 -81.76
N SER A 597 -19.99 24.46 -82.42
CA SER A 597 -20.94 25.57 -82.37
C SER A 597 -21.31 26.01 -83.77
N ALA A 598 -22.60 25.94 -84.10
CA ALA A 598 -23.11 26.39 -85.39
C ALA A 598 -23.22 27.92 -85.41
N LEU A 599 -22.59 28.56 -86.39
CA LEU A 599 -22.58 30.01 -86.57
C LEU A 599 -23.40 30.40 -87.81
N GLU A 600 -24.36 31.30 -87.62
CA GLU A 600 -25.02 32.04 -88.71
C GLU A 600 -24.47 33.46 -88.76
N VAL A 601 -23.81 33.82 -89.87
CA VAL A 601 -23.40 35.20 -90.15
C VAL A 601 -24.42 35.84 -91.07
N THR A 602 -25.07 36.91 -90.61
CA THR A 602 -25.98 37.68 -91.45
C THR A 602 -26.07 39.13 -91.00
N ASP A 603 -26.00 40.05 -91.95
CA ASP A 603 -26.28 41.48 -91.76
C ASP A 603 -27.75 41.81 -92.08
N ARG A 604 -28.56 40.79 -92.41
CA ARG A 604 -29.98 40.93 -92.72
C ARG A 604 -30.69 41.58 -91.53
N PRO A 605 -31.22 42.81 -91.72
CA PRO A 605 -31.80 43.54 -90.61
C PRO A 605 -33.11 42.88 -90.15
N GLN A 606 -33.37 42.95 -88.85
CA GLN A 606 -34.63 42.54 -88.25
C GLN A 606 -35.61 43.70 -88.34
N LEU A 607 -36.59 43.60 -89.25
CA LEU A 607 -37.57 44.65 -89.51
C LEU A 607 -38.98 44.18 -89.15
N MET A 608 -39.72 45.00 -88.42
CA MET A 608 -41.13 44.75 -88.10
C MET A 608 -42.03 45.68 -88.91
N PHE A 609 -42.74 45.11 -89.89
CA PHE A 609 -43.58 45.87 -90.81
C PHE A 609 -44.97 46.16 -90.23
N SER A 610 -45.51 47.33 -90.56
CA SER A 610 -46.87 47.74 -90.25
C SER A 610 -47.44 48.56 -91.40
N HIS A 611 -48.71 48.34 -91.72
CA HIS A 611 -49.40 49.04 -92.80
C HIS A 611 -50.83 49.40 -92.40
N GLY A 612 -51.39 50.40 -93.10
CA GLY A 612 -52.80 50.78 -92.97
C GLY A 612 -53.33 51.33 -94.29
N THR A 613 -54.56 50.99 -94.64
CA THR A 613 -55.21 51.47 -95.88
C THR A 613 -56.42 52.34 -95.57
N SER A 614 -56.63 53.37 -96.37
CA SER A 614 -57.92 54.08 -96.45
C SER A 614 -58.63 53.66 -97.73
N GLN A 615 -59.86 53.16 -97.62
CA GLN A 615 -60.58 52.56 -98.73
C GLN A 615 -61.94 53.26 -98.98
N ILE A 616 -62.37 53.28 -100.25
CA ILE A 616 -63.72 53.67 -100.65
C ILE A 616 -64.22 52.63 -101.65
N ASN A 617 -65.32 51.93 -101.33
CA ASN A 617 -65.90 50.86 -102.15
C ASN A 617 -64.86 49.80 -102.57
N ASP A 618 -64.13 49.23 -101.61
CA ASP A 618 -63.09 48.19 -101.81
C ASP A 618 -61.89 48.59 -102.68
N VAL A 619 -61.72 49.90 -102.91
CA VAL A 619 -60.55 50.46 -103.57
C VAL A 619 -59.69 51.21 -102.57
N ILE A 620 -58.40 50.88 -102.50
CA ILE A 620 -57.42 51.60 -101.68
C ILE A 620 -57.18 52.99 -102.29
N LYS A 621 -57.46 54.04 -101.50
CA LYS A 621 -57.25 55.46 -101.83
C LYS A 621 -56.04 56.05 -101.13
N GLY A 622 -55.68 55.49 -99.97
CA GLY A 622 -54.47 55.83 -99.24
C GLY A 622 -53.80 54.58 -98.71
N LEU A 623 -52.47 54.51 -98.81
CA LEU A 623 -51.65 53.43 -98.27
C LEU A 623 -50.57 54.02 -97.37
N ASN A 624 -50.66 53.72 -96.08
CA ASN A 624 -49.62 54.00 -95.10
C ASN A 624 -48.81 52.73 -94.90
N MET A 625 -47.50 52.82 -95.07
CA MET A 625 -46.60 51.70 -94.98
C MET A 625 -45.39 52.10 -94.13
N SER A 626 -44.99 51.22 -93.23
CA SER A 626 -43.94 51.50 -92.27
C SER A 626 -43.24 50.24 -91.80
N PHE A 627 -42.05 50.41 -91.25
CA PHE A 627 -41.41 49.38 -90.45
C PHE A 627 -40.62 50.01 -89.30
N TYR A 628 -40.46 49.25 -88.22
CA TYR A 628 -39.49 49.52 -87.16
C TYR A 628 -38.21 48.72 -87.42
N ASN A 629 -37.06 49.36 -87.28
CA ASN A 629 -35.76 48.70 -87.34
C ASN A 629 -35.40 48.12 -85.98
N TYR A 630 -35.57 46.82 -85.77
CA TYR A 630 -35.16 46.12 -84.55
C TYR A 630 -33.70 45.65 -84.59
N SER A 631 -32.96 46.01 -85.64
CA SER A 631 -31.53 45.74 -85.75
C SER A 631 -30.73 46.75 -84.93
N SER A 632 -29.53 46.36 -84.50
CA SER A 632 -28.57 47.27 -83.85
C SER A 632 -27.93 48.27 -84.82
N ASN A 633 -27.89 47.96 -86.12
CA ASN A 633 -27.33 48.82 -87.15
C ASN A 633 -28.40 49.72 -87.78
N ASN A 634 -27.98 50.90 -88.23
CA ASN A 634 -28.80 51.73 -89.11
C ASN A 634 -29.07 50.99 -90.42
N VAL A 635 -30.26 51.19 -90.97
CA VAL A 635 -30.63 50.67 -92.28
C VAL A 635 -31.02 51.80 -93.22
N ILE A 636 -30.73 51.66 -94.51
CA ILE A 636 -31.06 52.66 -95.51
C ILE A 636 -32.11 52.09 -96.46
N VAL A 637 -33.27 52.72 -96.55
CA VAL A 637 -34.32 52.36 -97.52
C VAL A 637 -33.88 52.82 -98.90
N LYS A 638 -33.43 51.88 -99.73
CA LYS A 638 -32.95 52.15 -101.09
C LYS A 638 -34.08 52.26 -102.10
N LYS A 639 -35.13 51.46 -101.91
CA LYS A 639 -36.26 51.41 -102.82
C LYS A 639 -37.49 50.89 -102.10
N VAL A 640 -38.66 51.47 -102.41
CA VAL A 640 -39.97 50.97 -102.00
C VAL A 640 -40.82 50.78 -103.25
N GLU A 641 -41.33 49.56 -103.45
CA GLU A 641 -42.16 49.20 -104.60
C GLU A 641 -43.51 48.68 -104.12
N VAL A 642 -44.58 49.18 -104.73
CA VAL A 642 -45.95 48.73 -104.46
C VAL A 642 -46.43 47.91 -105.65
N TYR A 643 -46.85 46.68 -105.37
CA TYR A 643 -47.39 45.75 -106.36
C TYR A 643 -48.87 45.45 -106.09
N GLU A 644 -49.59 45.16 -107.17
CA GLU A 644 -50.90 44.52 -107.16
C GLU A 644 -50.82 43.28 -108.06
N GLY A 645 -50.92 42.09 -107.47
CA GLY A 645 -50.58 40.86 -108.17
C GLY A 645 -49.13 40.92 -108.69
N ASP A 646 -48.95 40.69 -109.99
CA ASP A 646 -47.62 40.75 -110.64
C ASP A 646 -47.32 42.12 -111.27
N THR A 647 -48.21 43.10 -111.13
CA THR A 647 -48.05 44.44 -111.72
C THR A 647 -47.46 45.42 -110.71
N GLN A 648 -46.31 46.02 -111.03
CA GLN A 648 -45.74 47.14 -110.26
C GLN A 648 -46.55 48.41 -110.52
N LYS A 649 -47.01 49.05 -109.45
CA LYS A 649 -47.93 50.20 -109.51
C LYS A 649 -47.22 51.51 -109.20
N SER A 650 -46.30 51.48 -108.25
CA SER A 650 -45.44 52.62 -107.94
C SER A 650 -44.09 52.15 -107.42
N GLN A 651 -43.09 53.00 -107.58
CA GLN A 651 -41.74 52.81 -107.08
C GLN A 651 -41.22 54.15 -106.59
N TYR A 652 -40.49 54.10 -105.49
CA TYR A 652 -39.81 55.26 -104.92
C TYR A 652 -38.38 54.86 -104.61
N THR A 653 -37.43 55.53 -105.27
CA THR A 653 -36.00 55.40 -105.00
C THR A 653 -35.61 56.22 -103.77
N GLU A 654 -34.48 55.89 -103.15
CA GLU A 654 -33.88 56.66 -102.05
C GLU A 654 -33.83 58.17 -102.33
N THR A 655 -33.39 58.56 -103.54
CA THR A 655 -33.30 59.98 -103.93
C THR A 655 -34.66 60.64 -104.00
N GLU A 656 -35.68 59.97 -104.54
CA GLU A 656 -37.05 60.50 -104.61
C GLU A 656 -37.65 60.65 -103.21
N LEU A 657 -37.44 59.65 -102.33
CA LEU A 657 -37.90 59.70 -100.94
C LEU A 657 -37.25 60.86 -100.18
N ASN A 658 -35.92 61.01 -100.27
CA ASN A 658 -35.18 62.09 -99.62
C ASN A 658 -35.59 63.47 -100.18
N ASN A 659 -35.76 63.61 -101.49
CA ASN A 659 -36.23 64.87 -102.12
C ASN A 659 -37.66 65.24 -101.67
N ALA A 660 -38.48 64.24 -101.33
CA ALA A 660 -39.80 64.43 -100.74
C ALA A 660 -39.77 64.70 -99.22
N GLY A 661 -38.58 64.80 -98.61
CA GLY A 661 -38.40 65.04 -97.17
C GLY A 661 -38.61 63.80 -96.30
N ILE A 662 -38.65 62.60 -96.88
CA ILE A 662 -38.81 61.33 -96.16
C ILE A 662 -37.43 60.79 -95.82
N ASN A 663 -37.11 60.71 -94.53
CA ASN A 663 -35.84 60.16 -94.09
C ASN A 663 -35.74 58.67 -94.44
N THR A 664 -34.69 58.30 -95.17
CA THR A 664 -34.44 56.92 -95.62
C THR A 664 -33.43 56.18 -94.75
N GLU A 665 -32.66 56.87 -93.91
CA GLU A 665 -31.74 56.27 -92.94
C GLU A 665 -32.45 56.08 -91.59
N ILE A 666 -32.67 54.82 -91.21
CA ILE A 666 -33.46 54.44 -90.04
C ILE A 666 -32.53 53.89 -88.98
N GLY A 667 -32.40 54.65 -87.89
CA GLY A 667 -31.65 54.24 -86.71
C GLY A 667 -32.19 52.97 -86.05
N SER A 668 -31.45 52.44 -85.09
CA SER A 668 -31.92 51.33 -84.26
C SER A 668 -33.17 51.75 -83.48
N TYR A 669 -34.21 50.91 -83.50
CA TYR A 669 -35.56 51.14 -82.95
C TYR A 669 -36.35 52.31 -83.57
N ASP A 670 -35.81 52.98 -84.58
CA ASP A 670 -36.52 54.02 -85.31
C ASP A 670 -37.48 53.44 -86.36
N LYS A 671 -38.34 54.32 -86.88
CA LYS A 671 -39.43 53.96 -87.78
C LYS A 671 -39.28 54.64 -89.14
N PHE A 672 -39.29 53.85 -90.20
CA PHE A 672 -39.60 54.36 -91.55
C PHE A 672 -41.11 54.46 -91.72
N SER A 673 -41.63 55.55 -92.31
CA SER A 673 -43.04 55.68 -92.67
C SER A 673 -43.21 56.39 -94.01
N LEU A 674 -44.04 55.83 -94.88
CA LEU A 674 -44.42 56.40 -96.17
C LEU A 674 -45.95 56.32 -96.31
N GLY A 675 -46.56 57.47 -96.61
CA GLY A 675 -47.98 57.56 -96.95
C GLY A 675 -48.14 57.92 -98.42
N ILE A 676 -48.94 57.15 -99.16
CA ILE A 676 -49.25 57.39 -100.57
C ILE A 676 -50.75 57.62 -100.70
N THR A 677 -51.15 58.70 -101.38
CA THR A 677 -52.55 58.99 -101.72
C THR A 677 -52.71 59.00 -103.24
N TYR A 678 -53.73 58.28 -103.74
CA TYR A 678 -53.98 58.17 -105.17
C TYR A 678 -55.05 59.18 -105.62
N ASN A 679 -54.73 59.99 -106.63
CA ASN A 679 -55.72 60.83 -107.32
C ASN A 679 -56.67 59.95 -108.15
N PHE A 680 -57.89 60.45 -108.41
CA PHE A 680 -58.92 59.74 -109.17
C PHE A 680 -58.37 59.21 -110.51
N GLY A 681 -58.31 57.87 -110.65
CA GLY A 681 -57.81 57.18 -111.85
C GLY A 681 -56.74 56.11 -111.58
N GLY A 682 -56.00 56.21 -110.46
CA GLY A 682 -55.16 55.11 -109.95
C GLY A 682 -55.94 54.28 -108.96
N LEU A 683 -56.27 53.03 -109.29
CA LEU A 683 -57.06 52.13 -108.42
C LEU A 683 -56.18 50.92 -108.05
N LEU A 684 -55.97 50.70 -106.76
CA LEU A 684 -55.48 49.42 -106.21
C LEU A 684 -56.69 48.69 -105.61
N ALA A 685 -56.90 47.44 -105.99
CA ALA A 685 -57.87 46.56 -105.37
C ALA A 685 -57.47 46.27 -103.91
N SER A 686 -58.46 45.97 -103.06
CA SER A 686 -58.23 45.65 -101.64
C SER A 686 -57.46 44.34 -101.41
N ASN A 687 -57.33 43.48 -102.42
CA ASN A 687 -56.68 42.16 -102.31
C ASN A 687 -55.48 42.02 -103.24
N GLY A 688 -54.43 41.34 -102.76
CA GLY A 688 -53.24 41.02 -103.57
C GLY A 688 -52.21 42.16 -103.66
N VAL A 689 -52.31 43.17 -102.79
CA VAL A 689 -51.36 44.27 -102.69
C VAL A 689 -50.22 43.88 -101.75
N TYR A 690 -48.98 44.12 -102.16
CA TYR A 690 -47.81 43.98 -101.30
C TYR A 690 -46.76 45.04 -101.60
N VAL A 691 -45.92 45.29 -100.61
CA VAL A 691 -44.80 46.22 -100.69
C VAL A 691 -43.50 45.44 -100.64
N ILE A 692 -42.60 45.73 -101.57
CA ILE A 692 -41.20 45.30 -101.49
C ILE A 692 -40.38 46.49 -100.99
N TYR A 693 -39.68 46.29 -99.88
CA TYR A 693 -38.68 47.21 -99.39
C TYR A 693 -37.31 46.65 -99.76
N THR A 694 -36.55 47.38 -100.56
CA THR A 694 -35.11 47.14 -100.75
C THR A 694 -34.36 47.97 -99.72
N VAL A 695 -33.74 47.31 -98.75
CA VAL A 695 -33.09 47.92 -97.60
C VAL A 695 -31.62 47.56 -97.59
N GLN A 696 -30.74 48.56 -97.56
CA GLN A 696 -29.32 48.36 -97.36
C GLN A 696 -29.00 48.32 -95.86
N SER A 697 -28.24 47.33 -95.42
CA SER A 697 -27.72 47.18 -94.05
C SER A 697 -26.26 46.71 -94.16
N GLY A 698 -25.32 47.48 -93.61
CA GLY A 698 -23.89 47.24 -93.83
C GLY A 698 -23.52 47.27 -95.33
N GLN A 699 -22.87 46.22 -95.80
CA GLN A 699 -22.49 46.03 -97.22
C GLN A 699 -23.59 45.32 -98.04
N GLY A 700 -24.61 44.75 -97.38
CA GLY A 700 -25.66 43.97 -98.01
C GLY A 700 -26.89 44.80 -98.39
N THR A 701 -27.61 44.35 -99.41
CA THR A 701 -28.93 44.89 -99.79
C THR A 701 -29.95 43.75 -99.75
N TYR A 702 -31.02 43.96 -98.98
CA TYR A 702 -32.00 42.93 -98.64
C TYR A 702 -33.39 43.36 -99.09
N GLU A 703 -34.15 42.41 -99.63
CA GLU A 703 -35.55 42.63 -99.97
C GLU A 703 -36.47 42.06 -98.89
N PHE A 704 -37.46 42.86 -98.51
CA PHE A 704 -38.51 42.48 -97.59
C PHE A 704 -39.86 42.66 -98.25
N LYS A 705 -40.64 41.58 -98.31
CA LYS A 705 -42.00 41.58 -98.82
C LYS A 705 -42.99 41.71 -97.66
N SER A 706 -43.72 42.82 -97.62
CA SER A 706 -44.82 43.05 -96.68
C SER A 706 -46.15 42.93 -97.41
N ILE A 707 -46.95 41.93 -97.06
CA ILE A 707 -48.27 41.72 -97.67
C ILE A 707 -49.27 42.67 -97.01
N ILE A 708 -49.92 43.51 -97.80
CA ILE A 708 -50.98 44.40 -97.32
C ILE A 708 -52.27 43.59 -97.25
N LYS A 709 -52.62 43.20 -96.03
CA LYS A 709 -53.88 42.53 -95.72
C LYS A 709 -54.98 43.53 -95.38
#